data_AF-A0A1I1DX82-F1
#
_entry.id   AF-A0A1I1DX82-F1
#
_cell.length_a   1.000
_cell.length_b   1.000
_cell.length_c   1.000
_cell.angle_alpha   90.00
_cell.angle_beta   90.00
_cell.angle_gamma   90.00
#
_symmetry.space_group_name_H-M   'P 1'
#
loop_
_entity.id
_entity.type
_entity.pdbx_description
1 polymer ?
#
loop_
_entity_poly.entity_id
_entity_poly.type
_entity_poly.pdbx_seq_one_letter_code
_entity_poly.pdbx_strand_id
1 'polypeptide(L)'
;MRQKKSKSILKKSISTLSWLAFSSTVFASGQPDISVISQVSLEVEQDASTIPAVAAAVVTNSEILWQGVANCDPLFNTSGMTCPTSTMLVNDQVRIGSETKTFTGTVILQMVQEGKISLNDTLEFWLPDFGVPNANQVTIKHLLQMTSGIPDYLVAPALDGVADRTVLDQWAIEHGLTSATAKQLIAQTNNMDRTSGMSYSNSNFVLLGEIARKISCMDQPECTLTIGEVITSRIMMTMGLNDTIFPTNTEFNRPFADGYVTVVDGGPITGSSSLTPSINNTYETYFTHVSPDVPNSAGAIISNIPDQIQWIRQLASNKNGLLTPEIQAQRLHDTVPGSVGGLPANYGLAIYDFESALNGSVMVGHSGSIFGYTSSIFHSPLLDVYYVIDVTQTPVINDESAVNYLWNLDRQISLAFFADGTCSDDVDASGLQCTGANVRTTSLNISMPNFAITPSGKTTGGYDFNQCTTNAMGAQTCTPVTHNVPSLASYGHDLSSIILDTVNFTLETDALLEMHGRDSTAILIDSASTLLINGTILTEGNGSTAIKGSEGDDTITISSSAKINGPIDLAGGNNTIIFELGAKITGKLYANSQDTITLFHNENALTIKILDTDGDGKTDMQVTDAQGIATTYQSSGETEFSQDGVVLISASSLIIPADVNADNIVDFIAYLDNETQMMALLTTHTASPGPTPVPVIPVKKNASGSLNIFWLIGLLFIARTRRLIKS
;
A
#
# COMPACT_ATOMS: atom_id res chain seq x y z
N MET A 1 55.78 43.60 -30.98
CA MET A 1 56.31 42.64 -31.97
C MET A 1 55.31 41.50 -32.13
N ARG A 2 55.01 41.12 -33.37
CA ARG A 2 53.86 40.30 -33.79
C ARG A 2 54.08 38.80 -33.57
N GLN A 3 52.98 38.17 -33.21
CA GLN A 3 52.75 36.73 -33.12
C GLN A 3 52.56 36.04 -34.48
N LYS A 4 52.83 34.72 -34.46
CA LYS A 4 52.24 33.59 -35.22
C LYS A 4 52.72 33.28 -36.64
N LYS A 5 53.18 32.02 -36.83
CA LYS A 5 52.49 30.96 -37.62
C LYS A 5 53.28 29.64 -37.67
N SER A 6 52.54 28.50 -37.61
CA SER A 6 52.53 27.39 -38.59
C SER A 6 52.77 25.95 -38.09
N LYS A 7 51.67 25.17 -38.12
CA LYS A 7 51.43 23.81 -38.72
C LYS A 7 52.27 22.56 -38.36
N SER A 8 51.59 21.61 -37.71
CA SER A 8 51.04 20.33 -38.25
C SER A 8 51.53 18.96 -37.70
N ILE A 9 50.57 18.02 -37.78
CA ILE A 9 50.60 16.53 -37.85
C ILE A 9 50.67 15.75 -36.52
N LEU A 10 49.57 15.06 -36.11
CA LEU A 10 49.39 13.59 -36.24
C LEU A 10 48.04 13.05 -35.71
N LYS A 11 47.40 12.25 -36.58
CA LYS A 11 46.55 11.04 -36.39
C LYS A 11 45.33 11.03 -35.46
N LYS A 12 44.18 10.91 -36.13
CA LYS A 12 42.85 10.46 -35.66
C LYS A 12 42.90 9.02 -35.13
N SER A 13 42.38 8.81 -33.93
CA SER A 13 41.67 7.58 -33.54
C SER A 13 40.20 7.93 -33.44
N ILE A 14 39.39 7.34 -34.33
CA ILE A 14 37.93 7.42 -34.31
C ILE A 14 37.46 6.23 -33.48
N SER A 15 37.08 6.47 -32.23
CA SER A 15 36.19 5.59 -31.50
C SER A 15 34.77 6.11 -31.72
N THR A 16 34.00 5.36 -32.50
CA THR A 16 32.56 5.50 -32.68
C THR A 16 31.86 5.34 -31.33
N LEU A 17 31.54 6.46 -30.66
CA LEU A 17 30.50 6.50 -29.64
C LEU A 17 29.17 6.62 -30.39
N SER A 18 28.45 5.50 -30.47
CA SER A 18 27.06 5.47 -30.91
C SER A 18 26.22 6.25 -29.90
N TRP A 19 25.95 7.52 -30.21
CA TRP A 19 24.84 8.25 -29.60
C TRP A 19 23.55 7.60 -30.08
N LEU A 20 22.98 6.71 -29.25
CA LEU A 20 21.55 6.41 -29.33
C LEU A 20 20.82 7.65 -28.82
N ALA A 21 20.45 8.52 -29.76
CA ALA A 21 19.42 9.50 -29.53
C ALA A 21 18.13 8.71 -29.22
N PHE A 22 17.68 8.73 -27.96
CA PHE A 22 16.32 8.38 -27.63
C PHE A 22 15.42 9.39 -28.35
N SER A 23 14.89 8.97 -29.49
CA SER A 23 13.79 9.65 -30.15
C SER A 23 12.61 9.65 -29.18
N SER A 24 12.05 10.83 -28.94
CA SER A 24 10.71 11.02 -28.40
C SER A 24 9.78 9.92 -28.90
N THR A 25 9.36 9.05 -27.99
CA THR A 25 8.34 8.03 -28.25
C THR A 25 7.04 8.76 -28.56
N VAL A 26 6.75 8.89 -29.85
CA VAL A 26 5.40 9.15 -30.34
C VAL A 26 4.58 7.95 -29.86
N PHE A 27 3.65 8.18 -28.93
CA PHE A 27 2.70 7.16 -28.49
C PHE A 27 1.99 6.61 -29.72
N ALA A 28 2.32 5.37 -30.08
CA ALA A 28 1.68 4.66 -31.17
C ALA A 28 0.28 4.24 -30.73
N SER A 29 -0.69 4.32 -31.64
CA SER A 29 -2.00 3.67 -31.48
C SER A 29 -1.80 2.19 -31.16
N GLY A 30 -2.32 1.73 -30.01
CA GLY A 30 -2.21 0.33 -29.54
C GLY A 30 -1.35 0.12 -28.29
N GLN A 31 -0.78 1.16 -27.69
CA GLN A 31 -0.21 1.07 -26.33
C GLN A 31 -1.30 1.10 -25.25
N PRO A 32 -1.14 0.40 -24.12
CA PRO A 32 -2.11 0.43 -23.02
C PRO A 32 -2.35 1.85 -22.52
N ASP A 33 -3.60 2.19 -22.23
CA ASP A 33 -3.96 3.53 -21.77
C ASP A 33 -3.53 3.73 -20.31
N ILE A 34 -2.43 4.45 -20.11
CA ILE A 34 -1.88 4.79 -18.79
C ILE A 34 -2.92 5.49 -17.91
N SER A 35 -3.84 6.28 -18.49
CA SER A 35 -4.87 6.97 -17.72
C SER A 35 -5.90 6.00 -17.15
N VAL A 36 -6.31 5.00 -17.93
CA VAL A 36 -7.20 3.94 -17.47
C VAL A 36 -6.51 3.08 -16.41
N ILE A 37 -5.28 2.65 -16.66
CA ILE A 37 -4.49 1.85 -15.70
C ILE A 37 -4.36 2.61 -14.38
N SER A 38 -4.01 3.90 -14.43
CA SER A 38 -3.80 4.71 -13.23
C SER A 38 -5.11 4.90 -12.44
N GLN A 39 -6.22 5.21 -13.11
CA GLN A 39 -7.52 5.39 -12.44
C GLN A 39 -8.01 4.09 -11.81
N VAL A 40 -7.97 2.98 -12.55
CA VAL A 40 -8.39 1.67 -12.06
C VAL A 40 -7.53 1.24 -10.86
N SER A 41 -6.22 1.40 -10.95
CA SER A 41 -5.30 1.02 -9.85
C SER A 41 -5.54 1.86 -8.60
N LEU A 42 -5.83 3.15 -8.77
CA LEU A 42 -6.17 4.04 -7.64
C LEU A 42 -7.45 3.57 -6.94
N GLU A 43 -8.48 3.22 -7.71
CA GLU A 43 -9.76 2.77 -7.18
C GLU A 43 -9.70 1.39 -6.53
N VAL A 44 -8.97 0.45 -7.13
CA VAL A 44 -8.78 -0.90 -6.58
C VAL A 44 -8.00 -0.85 -5.25
N GLU A 45 -6.95 -0.03 -5.18
CA GLU A 45 -6.23 0.17 -3.91
C GLU A 45 -7.14 0.86 -2.87
N GLN A 46 -7.99 1.80 -3.29
CA GLN A 46 -8.98 2.42 -2.41
C GLN A 46 -10.02 1.41 -1.91
N ASP A 47 -10.49 0.48 -2.74
CA ASP A 47 -11.42 -0.60 -2.37
C ASP A 47 -10.82 -1.54 -1.31
N ALA A 48 -9.53 -1.83 -1.43
CA ALA A 48 -8.80 -2.65 -0.47
C ALA A 48 -8.51 -1.91 0.85
N SER A 49 -8.61 -0.58 0.83
CA SER A 49 -8.18 0.27 1.92
C SER A 49 -9.29 0.66 2.90
N THR A 50 -8.87 1.17 4.04
CA THR A 50 -9.74 1.95 4.94
C THR A 50 -9.51 3.46 4.80
N ILE A 51 -9.05 3.94 3.66
CA ILE A 51 -8.74 5.34 3.46
C ILE A 51 -9.96 6.07 2.87
N PRO A 52 -10.44 7.18 3.48
CA PRO A 52 -11.60 7.91 2.97
C PRO A 52 -11.43 8.47 1.56
N ALA A 53 -10.26 9.03 1.25
CA ALA A 53 -10.00 9.59 -0.06
C ALA A 53 -8.50 9.67 -0.39
N VAL A 54 -8.22 9.57 -1.69
CA VAL A 54 -6.91 9.78 -2.30
C VAL A 54 -7.04 10.62 -3.57
N ALA A 55 -6.10 11.54 -3.78
CA ALA A 55 -5.86 12.19 -5.06
C ALA A 55 -4.45 11.86 -5.54
N ALA A 56 -4.29 11.63 -6.84
CA ALA A 56 -3.00 11.28 -7.39
C ALA A 56 -2.78 11.85 -8.79
N ALA A 57 -1.51 11.90 -9.19
CA ALA A 57 -1.07 12.25 -10.52
C ALA A 57 0.13 11.42 -10.96
N VAL A 58 0.14 11.12 -12.26
CA VAL A 58 1.23 10.48 -12.97
C VAL A 58 1.64 11.40 -14.10
N VAL A 59 2.90 11.84 -14.11
CA VAL A 59 3.37 12.86 -15.05
C VAL A 59 4.76 12.52 -15.58
N THR A 60 5.09 12.95 -16.79
CA THR A 60 6.48 12.97 -17.26
C THR A 60 7.10 14.32 -16.91
N ASN A 61 8.33 14.59 -17.35
CA ASN A 61 8.91 15.92 -17.16
C ASN A 61 8.16 17.01 -17.97
N SER A 62 7.47 16.68 -19.06
CA SER A 62 6.78 17.65 -19.94
C SER A 62 5.26 17.60 -19.89
N GLU A 63 4.67 16.44 -19.59
CA GLU A 63 3.24 16.18 -19.79
C GLU A 63 2.61 15.60 -18.54
N ILE A 64 1.32 15.83 -18.37
CA ILE A 64 0.50 15.14 -17.37
C ILE A 64 -0.09 13.92 -18.10
N LEU A 65 0.26 12.71 -17.65
CA LEU A 65 -0.28 11.48 -18.23
C LEU A 65 -1.68 11.20 -17.67
N TRP A 66 -1.84 11.45 -16.36
CA TRP A 66 -3.11 11.28 -15.67
C TRP A 66 -3.13 12.06 -14.34
N GLN A 67 -4.34 12.47 -13.94
CA GLN A 67 -4.67 12.94 -12.59
C GLN A 67 -6.05 12.40 -12.26
N GLY A 68 -6.23 11.94 -11.03
CA GLY A 68 -7.50 11.37 -10.60
C GLY A 68 -7.69 11.40 -9.11
N VAL A 69 -8.88 10.99 -8.69
CA VAL A 69 -9.26 10.81 -7.30
C VAL A 69 -9.96 9.48 -7.14
N ALA A 70 -9.84 8.88 -5.96
CA ALA A 70 -10.70 7.80 -5.51
C ALA A 70 -11.20 8.18 -4.11
N ASN A 71 -12.52 8.34 -4.00
CA ASN A 71 -13.23 8.42 -2.73
C ASN A 71 -13.88 7.04 -2.54
N CYS A 72 -13.84 6.44 -1.36
CA CYS A 72 -14.94 6.65 -0.45
C CYS A 72 -16.30 6.26 -1.07
N ASP A 73 -16.58 4.98 -1.37
CA ASP A 73 -17.88 4.56 -1.91
C ASP A 73 -18.81 3.93 -0.84
N PRO A 74 -20.10 3.67 -1.11
CA PRO A 74 -20.98 3.02 -0.13
C PRO A 74 -20.59 1.60 0.25
N LEU A 75 -19.84 0.90 -0.61
CA LEU A 75 -19.37 -0.47 -0.38
C LEU A 75 -18.15 -0.50 0.54
N PHE A 76 -17.44 0.62 0.68
CA PHE A 76 -16.44 0.87 1.72
C PHE A 76 -16.92 0.48 3.13
N ASN A 77 -18.23 0.58 3.40
CA ASN A 77 -18.81 0.17 4.67
C ASN A 77 -18.61 -1.32 4.99
N THR A 78 -18.30 -2.15 3.99
CA THR A 78 -17.93 -3.56 4.18
C THR A 78 -16.58 -3.74 4.88
N SER A 79 -15.72 -2.71 4.89
CA SER A 79 -14.49 -2.67 5.70
C SER A 79 -14.75 -2.58 7.21
N GLY A 80 -16.00 -2.30 7.61
CA GLY A 80 -16.38 -2.02 9.00
C GLY A 80 -16.33 -0.53 9.36
N MET A 81 -15.77 0.31 8.49
CA MET A 81 -15.69 1.77 8.69
C MET A 81 -16.79 2.49 7.91
N THR A 82 -17.37 3.55 8.47
CA THR A 82 -18.37 4.36 7.76
C THR A 82 -17.68 5.38 6.87
N CYS A 83 -18.00 5.37 5.57
CA CYS A 83 -17.47 6.35 4.62
C CYS A 83 -17.88 7.80 5.01
N PRO A 84 -16.92 8.73 5.19
CA PRO A 84 -17.22 10.15 5.43
C PRO A 84 -17.96 10.82 4.27
N THR A 85 -18.69 11.90 4.54
CA THR A 85 -19.45 12.64 3.50
C THR A 85 -18.60 13.61 2.69
N SER A 86 -17.41 13.97 3.18
CA SER A 86 -16.50 14.89 2.50
C SER A 86 -15.79 14.15 1.37
N THR A 87 -15.65 14.78 0.22
CA THR A 87 -14.95 14.20 -0.94
C THR A 87 -13.73 15.04 -1.27
N MET A 88 -12.67 14.38 -1.71
CA MET A 88 -11.46 15.02 -2.23
C MET A 88 -11.54 15.26 -3.74
N LEU A 89 -11.01 16.40 -4.17
CA LEU A 89 -10.76 16.77 -5.56
C LEU A 89 -9.25 16.96 -5.81
N VAL A 90 -8.82 16.82 -7.07
CA VAL A 90 -7.40 17.00 -7.48
C VAL A 90 -6.82 18.36 -7.06
N ASN A 91 -7.64 19.41 -7.06
CA ASN A 91 -7.18 20.77 -6.75
C ASN A 91 -7.30 21.13 -5.27
N ASP A 92 -7.85 20.24 -4.45
CA ASP A 92 -8.00 20.49 -3.02
C ASP A 92 -6.63 20.55 -2.36
N GLN A 93 -6.51 21.46 -1.41
CA GLN A 93 -5.34 21.54 -0.56
C GLN A 93 -5.32 20.43 0.48
N VAL A 94 -4.11 19.94 0.76
CA VAL A 94 -3.78 19.05 1.87
C VAL A 94 -2.51 19.53 2.58
N ARG A 95 -2.28 19.02 3.79
CA ARG A 95 -1.03 19.24 4.52
C ARG A 95 -0.02 18.19 4.09
N ILE A 96 1.01 18.60 3.33
CA ILE A 96 2.01 17.69 2.73
C ILE A 96 3.08 17.21 3.73
N GLY A 97 2.91 17.54 5.01
CA GLY A 97 3.81 17.15 6.09
C GLY A 97 5.29 17.32 5.73
N SER A 98 6.05 16.23 5.89
CA SER A 98 7.50 16.20 5.73
C SER A 98 8.05 16.56 4.35
N GLU A 99 7.23 16.63 3.31
CA GLU A 99 7.68 17.20 2.03
C GLU A 99 8.15 18.65 2.18
N THR A 100 7.67 19.36 3.20
CA THR A 100 8.15 20.69 3.61
C THR A 100 9.68 20.76 3.74
N LYS A 101 10.34 19.66 4.16
CA LYS A 101 11.80 19.59 4.30
C LYS A 101 12.52 19.86 3.00
N THR A 102 11.95 19.41 1.88
CA THR A 102 12.53 19.61 0.55
C THR A 102 12.57 21.10 0.17
N PHE A 103 11.57 21.89 0.58
CA PHE A 103 11.53 23.34 0.40
C PHE A 103 12.57 24.03 1.27
N THR A 104 12.58 23.74 2.58
CA THR A 104 13.57 24.28 3.53
C THR A 104 15.01 23.96 3.09
N GLY A 105 15.26 22.70 2.69
CA GLY A 105 16.55 22.26 2.18
C GLY A 105 16.94 22.96 0.87
N THR A 106 15.99 23.17 -0.05
CA THR A 106 16.26 23.92 -1.29
C THR A 106 16.67 25.36 -1.01
N VAL A 107 16.01 26.04 -0.05
CA VAL A 107 16.44 27.39 0.38
C VAL A 107 17.87 27.38 0.92
N ILE A 108 18.23 26.40 1.74
CA ILE A 108 19.61 26.28 2.25
C ILE A 108 20.60 26.05 1.13
N LEU A 109 20.29 25.15 0.18
CA LEU A 109 21.16 24.88 -0.97
C LEU A 109 21.29 26.09 -1.91
N GLN A 110 20.24 26.89 -2.07
CA GLN A 110 20.32 28.20 -2.74
C GLN A 110 21.28 29.14 -2.01
N MET A 111 21.24 29.19 -0.68
CA MET A 111 22.18 30.00 0.10
C MET A 111 23.62 29.48 0.01
N VAL A 112 23.81 28.16 -0.13
CA VAL A 112 25.14 27.55 -0.36
C VAL A 112 25.72 28.00 -1.70
N GLN A 113 24.95 27.89 -2.80
CA GLN A 113 25.44 28.36 -4.11
C GLN A 113 25.61 29.88 -4.19
N GLU A 114 24.83 30.65 -3.40
CA GLU A 114 25.02 32.10 -3.22
C GLU A 114 26.28 32.45 -2.41
N GLY A 115 26.96 31.46 -1.81
CA GLY A 115 28.15 31.66 -0.97
C GLY A 115 27.85 32.29 0.38
N LYS A 116 26.58 32.27 0.83
CA LYS A 116 26.15 32.84 2.13
C LYS A 116 26.36 31.88 3.30
N ILE A 117 26.41 30.58 3.01
CA ILE A 117 26.62 29.51 3.98
C ILE A 117 27.43 28.39 3.33
N SER A 118 28.20 27.66 4.12
CA SER A 118 28.88 26.44 3.69
C SER A 118 28.21 25.19 4.26
N LEU A 119 28.20 24.10 3.49
CA LEU A 119 27.79 22.78 3.99
C LEU A 119 28.59 22.31 5.21
N ASN A 120 29.81 22.85 5.39
CA ASN A 120 30.71 22.53 6.50
C ASN A 120 30.60 23.50 7.68
N ASP A 121 29.79 24.56 7.58
CA ASP A 121 29.60 25.45 8.71
C ASP A 121 28.93 24.70 9.86
N THR A 122 29.35 24.99 11.09
CA THR A 122 28.82 24.33 12.28
C THR A 122 27.51 24.98 12.73
N LEU A 123 26.65 24.20 13.37
CA LEU A 123 25.42 24.69 13.99
C LEU A 123 25.71 25.75 15.06
N GLU A 124 26.79 25.59 15.85
CA GLU A 124 27.19 26.57 16.87
C GLU A 124 27.47 27.95 16.26
N PHE A 125 28.11 28.00 15.10
CA PHE A 125 28.40 29.27 14.41
C PHE A 125 27.12 30.03 14.06
N TRP A 126 26.12 29.33 13.53
CA TRP A 126 24.88 29.96 13.06
C TRP A 126 23.88 30.21 14.18
N LEU A 127 23.73 29.30 15.13
CA LEU A 127 22.72 29.34 16.20
C LEU A 127 23.35 29.12 17.59
N PRO A 128 24.32 29.96 18.03
CA PRO A 128 24.97 29.76 19.33
C PRO A 128 23.98 29.85 20.50
N ASP A 129 22.93 30.67 20.35
CA ASP A 129 21.95 30.91 21.42
C ASP A 129 20.89 29.80 21.55
N PHE A 130 20.90 28.78 20.69
CA PHE A 130 20.00 27.63 20.80
C PHE A 130 20.46 26.62 21.85
N GLY A 131 21.73 26.66 22.27
CA GLY A 131 22.24 25.82 23.35
C GLY A 131 22.20 24.31 23.07
N VAL A 132 22.22 23.92 21.79
CA VAL A 132 22.26 22.51 21.39
C VAL A 132 23.60 21.90 21.81
N PRO A 133 23.62 20.79 22.57
CA PRO A 133 24.86 20.12 22.95
C PRO A 133 25.73 19.78 21.72
N ASN A 134 27.05 19.84 21.82
CA ASN A 134 27.98 19.48 20.74
C ASN A 134 27.69 20.14 19.38
N ALA A 135 27.04 21.31 19.35
CA ALA A 135 26.68 22.01 18.11
C ALA A 135 27.90 22.40 17.25
N ASN A 136 29.09 22.46 17.84
CA ASN A 136 30.36 22.68 17.14
C ASN A 136 30.83 21.48 16.28
N GLN A 137 30.20 20.31 16.42
CA GLN A 137 30.47 19.10 15.61
C GLN A 137 29.36 18.80 14.59
N VAL A 138 28.22 19.48 14.70
CA VAL A 138 27.09 19.33 13.78
C VAL A 138 27.26 20.34 12.65
N THR A 139 27.36 19.88 11.40
CA THR A 139 27.45 20.75 10.22
C THR A 139 26.10 20.93 9.56
N ILE A 140 25.98 21.91 8.65
CA ILE A 140 24.80 22.07 7.79
C ILE A 140 24.54 20.81 6.96
N LYS A 141 25.58 20.14 6.46
CA LYS A 141 25.46 18.86 5.77
C LYS A 141 24.86 17.79 6.68
N HIS A 142 25.28 17.71 7.95
CA HIS A 142 24.71 16.75 8.90
C HIS A 142 23.21 16.97 9.11
N LEU A 143 22.75 18.22 9.15
CA LEU A 143 21.32 18.53 9.28
C LEU A 143 20.55 18.11 8.01
N LEU A 144 21.05 18.44 6.81
CA LEU A 144 20.40 18.11 5.54
C LEU A 144 20.32 16.60 5.27
N GLN A 145 21.31 15.82 5.73
CA GLN A 145 21.41 14.37 5.53
C GLN A 145 20.85 13.52 6.68
N MET A 146 20.21 14.13 7.68
CA MET A 146 19.73 13.40 8.87
C MET A 146 20.83 12.67 9.65
N THR A 147 22.05 13.22 9.72
CA THR A 147 23.21 12.62 10.41
C THR A 147 23.75 13.45 11.59
N SER A 148 22.96 14.42 12.05
CA SER A 148 23.34 15.30 13.17
C SER A 148 23.40 14.62 14.53
N GLY A 149 22.73 13.47 14.68
CA GLY A 149 22.47 12.81 15.96
C GLY A 149 21.60 13.64 16.92
N ILE A 150 20.96 14.72 16.46
CA ILE A 150 20.00 15.50 17.27
C ILE A 150 18.68 14.74 17.30
N PRO A 151 18.15 14.39 18.49
CA PRO A 151 16.88 13.68 18.62
C PRO A 151 15.71 14.46 18.02
N ASP A 152 14.68 13.74 17.60
CA ASP A 152 13.45 14.35 17.12
C ASP A 152 12.68 14.98 18.29
N TYR A 153 12.30 16.26 18.16
CA TYR A 153 11.55 16.95 19.20
C TYR A 153 10.16 16.36 19.42
N LEU A 154 9.57 15.66 18.45
CA LEU A 154 8.25 15.05 18.61
C LEU A 154 8.23 13.97 19.70
N VAL A 155 9.33 13.25 19.89
CA VAL A 155 9.47 12.21 20.93
C VAL A 155 10.17 12.75 22.19
N ALA A 156 10.51 14.04 22.22
CA ALA A 156 11.09 14.69 23.39
C ALA A 156 10.00 15.01 24.43
N PRO A 157 10.37 15.28 25.70
CA PRO A 157 9.41 15.65 26.74
C PRO A 157 8.50 16.81 26.33
N ALA A 158 7.24 16.75 26.76
CA ALA A 158 6.22 17.76 26.46
C ALA A 158 6.60 19.16 26.97
N LEU A 159 6.11 20.20 26.26
CA LEU A 159 6.39 21.60 26.57
C LEU A 159 5.70 22.06 27.86
N ASP A 160 4.60 21.40 28.24
CA ASP A 160 3.85 21.65 29.47
C ASP A 160 4.51 21.08 30.74
N GLY A 161 5.59 20.29 30.59
CA GLY A 161 6.33 19.69 31.68
C GLY A 161 5.63 18.50 32.36
N VAL A 162 4.57 17.96 31.77
CA VAL A 162 3.92 16.74 32.27
C VAL A 162 4.85 15.54 32.06
N ALA A 163 5.12 14.80 33.14
CA ALA A 163 5.97 13.62 33.09
C ALA A 163 5.38 12.52 32.19
N ASP A 164 6.26 11.73 31.57
CA ASP A 164 5.91 10.61 30.69
C ASP A 164 5.04 10.99 29.47
N ARG A 165 5.04 12.28 29.10
CA ARG A 165 4.37 12.82 27.91
C ARG A 165 5.40 13.38 26.93
N THR A 166 5.22 13.09 25.65
CA THR A 166 6.03 13.68 24.59
C THR A 166 5.40 14.95 23.99
N VAL A 167 6.16 15.72 23.21
CA VAL A 167 5.61 16.83 22.42
C VAL A 167 4.50 16.33 21.48
N LEU A 168 4.66 15.16 20.86
CA LEU A 168 3.63 14.56 20.00
C LEU A 168 2.36 14.23 20.78
N ASP A 169 2.48 13.73 22.01
CA ASP A 169 1.32 13.46 22.86
C ASP A 169 0.59 14.74 23.25
N GLN A 170 1.34 15.78 23.64
CA GLN A 170 0.75 17.09 23.90
C GLN A 170 0.02 17.63 22.66
N TRP A 171 0.66 17.54 21.50
CA TRP A 171 0.09 17.97 20.23
C TRP A 171 -1.20 17.21 19.87
N ALA A 172 -1.24 15.90 20.15
CA ALA A 172 -2.45 15.10 19.98
C ALA A 172 -3.58 15.52 20.95
N ILE A 173 -3.27 15.67 22.25
CA ILE A 173 -4.23 16.08 23.29
C ILE A 173 -4.83 17.45 22.99
N GLU A 174 -4.03 18.35 22.43
CA GLU A 174 -4.44 19.71 22.06
C GLU A 174 -5.01 19.79 20.63
N HIS A 175 -5.34 18.65 20.00
CA HIS A 175 -5.91 18.57 18.64
C HIS A 175 -5.11 19.35 17.59
N GLY A 176 -3.79 19.30 17.71
CA GLY A 176 -2.88 19.96 16.79
C GLY A 176 -2.66 21.46 17.03
N LEU A 177 -3.21 22.02 18.12
CA LEU A 177 -3.21 23.47 18.39
C LEU A 177 -2.10 23.94 19.33
N THR A 178 -1.13 23.08 19.66
CA THR A 178 0.00 23.45 20.51
C THR A 178 0.80 24.59 19.92
N SER A 179 1.02 25.63 20.72
CA SER A 179 1.87 26.76 20.35
C SER A 179 3.29 26.55 20.86
N ALA A 180 4.26 26.77 19.98
CA ALA A 180 5.67 26.57 20.28
C ALA A 180 6.55 27.40 19.36
N THR A 181 7.63 27.95 19.91
CA THR A 181 8.74 28.48 19.11
C THR A 181 9.72 27.37 18.76
N ALA A 182 10.45 27.55 17.64
CA ALA A 182 11.55 26.65 17.26
C ALA A 182 12.53 26.40 18.42
N LYS A 183 12.88 27.44 19.17
CA LYS A 183 13.78 27.34 20.33
C LYS A 183 13.21 26.48 21.45
N GLN A 184 11.91 26.58 21.73
CA GLN A 184 11.25 25.74 22.75
C GLN A 184 11.25 24.26 22.36
N LEU A 185 10.94 23.95 21.09
CA LEU A 185 10.95 22.57 20.58
C LEU A 185 12.34 21.95 20.69
N ILE A 186 13.36 22.65 20.18
CA ILE A 186 14.74 22.15 20.19
C ILE A 186 15.27 21.98 21.62
N ALA A 187 14.91 22.87 22.55
CA ALA A 187 15.36 22.78 23.94
C ALA A 187 14.94 21.47 24.62
N GLN A 188 13.81 20.86 24.24
CA GLN A 188 13.36 19.58 24.81
C GLN A 188 14.29 18.40 24.45
N THR A 189 15.02 18.51 23.35
CA THR A 189 15.93 17.46 22.88
C THR A 189 17.27 17.43 23.63
N ASN A 190 17.61 18.48 24.38
CA ASN A 190 18.97 18.70 24.91
C ASN A 190 19.43 17.66 25.94
N ASN A 191 18.48 17.02 26.65
CA ASN A 191 18.78 16.01 27.67
C ASN A 191 18.58 14.57 27.16
N MET A 192 18.29 14.40 25.87
CA MET A 192 18.10 13.10 25.26
C MET A 192 19.41 12.53 24.71
N ASP A 193 19.49 11.21 24.63
CA ASP A 193 20.64 10.52 24.05
C ASP A 193 20.73 10.78 22.55
N ARG A 194 21.95 11.02 22.08
CA ARG A 194 22.24 11.26 20.67
C ARG A 194 22.45 9.96 19.92
N THR A 195 22.01 9.93 18.67
CA THR A 195 22.20 8.78 17.78
C THR A 195 23.46 8.93 16.93
N SER A 196 23.97 7.79 16.44
CA SER A 196 25.04 7.72 15.45
C SER A 196 24.48 7.31 14.09
N GLY A 197 25.09 7.81 13.01
CA GLY A 197 24.65 7.50 11.65
C GLY A 197 23.40 8.28 11.24
N MET A 198 22.65 7.74 10.28
CA MET A 198 21.44 8.38 9.76
C MET A 198 20.28 8.08 10.71
N SER A 199 19.63 9.13 11.20
CA SER A 199 18.47 9.06 12.08
C SER A 199 17.52 10.20 11.69
N TYR A 200 16.35 9.84 11.17
CA TYR A 200 15.34 10.82 10.78
C TYR A 200 14.96 11.70 11.98
N SER A 201 15.06 13.02 11.82
CA SER A 201 14.83 13.97 12.91
C SER A 201 14.27 15.29 12.38
N ASN A 202 13.04 15.60 12.77
CA ASN A 202 12.40 16.88 12.43
C ASN A 202 13.17 18.09 12.99
N SER A 203 13.87 17.92 14.11
CA SER A 203 14.72 18.95 14.74
C SER A 203 15.74 19.55 13.77
N ASN A 204 16.29 18.73 12.86
CA ASN A 204 17.27 19.19 11.88
C ASN A 204 16.70 20.28 10.97
N PHE A 205 15.46 20.11 10.54
CA PHE A 205 14.82 21.02 9.60
C PHE A 205 14.26 22.27 10.26
N VAL A 206 13.82 22.16 11.53
CA VAL A 206 13.52 23.34 12.37
C VAL A 206 14.75 24.24 12.52
N LEU A 207 15.91 23.63 12.79
CA LEU A 207 17.18 24.37 12.89
C LEU A 207 17.60 24.98 11.55
N LEU A 208 17.50 24.25 10.44
CA LEU A 208 17.78 24.78 9.11
C LEU A 208 16.85 25.96 8.75
N GLY A 209 15.57 25.90 9.13
CA GLY A 209 14.65 27.02 8.96
C GLY A 209 15.10 28.28 9.70
N GLU A 210 15.54 28.15 10.95
CA GLU A 210 16.05 29.28 11.73
C GLU A 210 17.38 29.83 11.19
N ILE A 211 18.24 28.97 10.65
CA ILE A 211 19.46 29.40 9.95
C ILE A 211 19.12 30.21 8.70
N ALA A 212 18.21 29.70 7.86
CA ALA A 212 17.77 30.40 6.64
C ALA A 212 17.12 31.76 6.96
N ARG A 213 16.30 31.81 8.01
CA ARG A 213 15.70 33.05 8.53
C ARG A 213 16.79 34.04 8.96
N LYS A 214 17.74 33.59 9.78
CA LYS A 214 18.84 34.43 10.28
C LYS A 214 19.68 35.00 9.14
N ILE A 215 20.10 34.18 8.18
CA ILE A 215 20.87 34.61 7.01
C ILE A 215 20.11 35.66 6.20
N SER A 216 18.81 35.45 5.99
CA SER A 216 17.97 36.38 5.22
C SER A 216 17.83 37.75 5.88
N CYS A 217 18.03 37.84 7.20
CA CYS A 217 17.98 39.08 7.97
C CYS A 217 19.35 39.69 8.32
N MET A 218 20.49 39.06 7.97
CA MET A 218 21.82 39.49 8.44
C MET A 218 22.16 40.95 8.09
N ASP A 219 21.76 41.41 6.91
CA ASP A 219 22.07 42.76 6.43
C ASP A 219 20.99 43.79 6.82
N GLN A 220 19.97 43.38 7.57
CA GLN A 220 18.81 44.19 7.92
C GLN A 220 18.48 44.07 9.42
N PRO A 221 18.95 45.01 10.25
CA PRO A 221 18.79 44.94 11.72
C PRO A 221 17.34 44.85 12.20
N GLU A 222 16.39 45.42 11.43
CA GLU A 222 14.95 45.43 11.74
C GLU A 222 14.18 44.31 11.03
N CYS A 223 14.87 43.35 10.40
CA CYS A 223 14.23 42.28 9.66
C CYS A 223 13.53 41.29 10.58
N THR A 224 12.24 41.11 10.34
CA THR A 224 11.36 40.17 11.08
C THR A 224 10.85 39.05 10.20
N LEU A 225 11.56 38.74 9.10
CA LEU A 225 11.14 37.68 8.18
C LEU A 225 10.99 36.37 8.95
N THR A 226 9.90 35.68 8.69
CA THR A 226 9.64 34.30 9.10
C THR A 226 10.25 33.33 8.10
N ILE A 227 10.45 32.08 8.50
CA ILE A 227 10.88 31.04 7.55
C ILE A 227 9.84 30.84 6.42
N GLY A 228 8.55 30.99 6.73
CA GLY A 228 7.49 30.91 5.73
C GLY A 228 7.63 31.97 4.64
N GLU A 229 7.94 33.23 4.99
CA GLU A 229 8.17 34.31 4.01
C GLU A 229 9.44 34.07 3.18
N VAL A 230 10.50 33.51 3.78
CA VAL A 230 11.72 33.14 3.06
C VAL A 230 11.46 32.06 2.03
N ILE A 231 10.75 30.98 2.39
CA ILE A 231 10.37 29.91 1.46
C ILE A 231 9.43 30.45 0.37
N THR A 232 8.42 31.23 0.78
CA THR A 232 7.42 31.78 -0.14
C THR A 232 8.09 32.63 -1.23
N SER A 233 8.98 33.55 -0.85
CA SER A 233 9.66 34.45 -1.80
C SER A 233 10.62 33.70 -2.72
N ARG A 234 11.46 32.81 -2.15
CA ARG A 234 12.53 32.12 -2.90
C ARG A 234 12.06 30.97 -3.76
N ILE A 235 10.92 30.34 -3.41
CA ILE A 235 10.42 29.16 -4.09
C ILE A 235 9.02 29.40 -4.63
N MET A 236 8.02 29.55 -3.76
CA MET A 236 6.60 29.51 -4.17
C MET A 236 6.26 30.61 -5.19
N MET A 237 6.63 31.87 -4.91
CA MET A 237 6.43 32.99 -5.84
C MET A 237 7.32 32.90 -7.08
N THR A 238 8.55 32.40 -6.93
CA THR A 238 9.51 32.28 -8.04
C THR A 238 9.07 31.22 -9.05
N MET A 239 8.46 30.14 -8.58
CA MET A 239 7.96 29.03 -9.40
C MET A 239 6.49 29.20 -9.81
N GLY A 240 5.75 30.14 -9.22
CA GLY A 240 4.32 30.30 -9.47
C GLY A 240 3.46 29.18 -8.87
N LEU A 241 3.84 28.67 -7.68
CA LEU A 241 3.06 27.71 -6.91
C LEU A 241 1.93 28.45 -6.18
N ASN A 242 0.81 28.68 -6.89
CA ASN A 242 -0.23 29.62 -6.45
C ASN A 242 -1.16 29.07 -5.36
N ASP A 243 -1.19 27.76 -5.19
CA ASP A 243 -2.04 27.05 -4.22
C ASP A 243 -1.19 26.30 -3.18
N THR A 244 0.09 26.66 -3.08
CA THR A 244 1.01 26.22 -2.04
C THR A 244 1.29 27.36 -1.07
N ILE A 245 1.12 27.10 0.23
CA ILE A 245 1.37 28.08 1.28
C ILE A 245 2.20 27.52 2.42
N PHE A 246 2.99 28.41 3.03
CA PHE A 246 3.45 28.21 4.39
C PHE A 246 2.46 28.91 5.33
N PRO A 247 1.58 28.16 6.02
CA PRO A 247 0.50 28.76 6.79
C PRO A 247 1.02 29.54 8.01
N THR A 248 0.34 30.63 8.36
CA THR A 248 0.59 31.42 9.58
C THR A 248 -0.46 31.20 10.66
N ASN A 249 -1.46 30.39 10.38
CA ASN A 249 -2.57 30.02 11.27
C ASN A 249 -3.08 28.61 10.87
N THR A 250 -4.24 28.21 11.38
CA THR A 250 -4.86 26.90 11.15
C THR A 250 -5.58 26.77 9.81
N GLU A 251 -5.72 27.85 9.05
CA GLU A 251 -6.64 27.94 7.92
C GLU A 251 -5.96 27.57 6.59
N PHE A 252 -6.77 26.95 5.72
CA PHE A 252 -6.49 26.82 4.30
C PHE A 252 -6.90 28.11 3.57
N ASN A 253 -6.29 28.39 2.42
CA ASN A 253 -6.64 29.58 1.61
C ASN A 253 -7.37 29.25 0.30
N ARG A 254 -7.62 27.95 0.05
CA ARG A 254 -8.35 27.39 -1.10
C ARG A 254 -9.26 26.25 -0.63
N PRO A 255 -10.13 25.69 -1.50
CA PRO A 255 -10.77 24.41 -1.23
C PRO A 255 -9.76 23.36 -0.77
N PHE A 256 -10.15 22.53 0.19
CA PHE A 256 -9.28 21.58 0.87
C PHE A 256 -10.05 20.30 1.17
N ALA A 257 -9.32 19.21 1.33
CA ALA A 257 -9.87 17.93 1.77
C ALA A 257 -9.75 17.82 3.29
N ASP A 258 -10.77 17.27 3.95
CA ASP A 258 -10.69 16.97 5.37
C ASP A 258 -9.64 15.88 5.64
N GLY A 259 -8.90 16.03 6.74
CA GLY A 259 -7.89 15.05 7.18
C GLY A 259 -8.42 14.21 8.33
N TYR A 260 -8.35 12.90 8.20
CA TYR A 260 -8.96 11.97 9.13
C TYR A 260 -7.94 11.26 10.03
N VAL A 261 -8.30 11.14 11.31
CA VAL A 261 -7.74 10.19 12.26
C VAL A 261 -8.84 9.23 12.70
N THR A 262 -8.49 8.07 13.24
CA THR A 262 -9.49 7.23 13.91
C THR A 262 -9.34 7.32 15.42
N VAL A 263 -10.45 7.41 16.15
CA VAL A 263 -10.47 7.38 17.63
C VAL A 263 -11.57 6.48 18.15
N VAL A 264 -11.45 6.05 19.40
CA VAL A 264 -12.56 5.34 20.08
C VAL A 264 -13.76 6.28 20.15
N ASP A 265 -14.93 5.83 19.70
CA ASP A 265 -16.16 6.63 19.69
C ASP A 265 -16.48 7.19 21.08
N GLY A 266 -16.61 8.53 21.16
CA GLY A 266 -16.81 9.28 22.40
C GLY A 266 -15.66 9.19 23.42
N GLY A 267 -14.52 8.59 23.05
CA GLY A 267 -13.34 8.41 23.88
C GLY A 267 -12.46 9.67 23.94
N PRO A 268 -11.76 9.92 25.06
CA PRO A 268 -10.84 11.05 25.16
C PRO A 268 -9.54 10.78 24.39
N ILE A 269 -8.98 11.81 23.75
CA ILE A 269 -7.59 11.78 23.26
C ILE A 269 -6.65 12.05 24.42
N THR A 270 -5.91 11.02 24.84
CA THR A 270 -4.98 11.09 25.99
C THR A 270 -3.52 11.18 25.59
N GLY A 271 -3.24 11.17 24.29
CA GLY A 271 -1.92 11.19 23.69
C GLY A 271 -1.97 10.63 22.26
N SER A 272 -0.80 10.53 21.63
CA SER A 272 -0.68 10.02 20.26
C SER A 272 -1.12 8.55 20.14
N SER A 273 -0.91 7.74 21.18
CA SER A 273 -1.37 6.35 21.23
C SER A 273 -2.89 6.18 21.21
N SER A 274 -3.67 7.21 21.61
CA SER A 274 -5.13 7.19 21.50
C SER A 274 -5.62 7.31 20.06
N LEU A 275 -4.74 7.67 19.12
CA LEU A 275 -5.02 7.76 17.68
C LEU A 275 -4.65 6.46 16.94
N THR A 276 -4.41 5.36 17.68
CA THR A 276 -4.06 4.07 17.08
C THR A 276 -5.16 3.64 16.11
N PRO A 277 -4.82 3.34 14.85
CA PRO A 277 -5.79 3.06 13.82
C PRO A 277 -6.48 1.70 14.06
N SER A 278 -7.81 1.66 13.95
CA SER A 278 -8.60 0.45 14.19
C SER A 278 -9.95 0.51 13.48
N ILE A 279 -10.42 -0.60 12.91
CA ILE A 279 -11.76 -0.72 12.32
C ILE A 279 -12.90 -0.58 13.34
N ASN A 280 -12.60 -0.66 14.64
CA ASN A 280 -13.56 -0.47 15.72
C ASN A 280 -13.66 1.00 16.18
N ASN A 281 -12.90 1.89 15.56
CA ASN A 281 -12.87 3.33 15.85
C ASN A 281 -13.74 4.11 14.86
N THR A 282 -13.95 5.40 15.11
CA THR A 282 -14.65 6.33 14.21
C THR A 282 -13.69 7.34 13.63
N TYR A 283 -13.98 7.81 12.41
CA TYR A 283 -13.22 8.90 11.80
C TYR A 283 -13.54 10.24 12.46
N GLU A 284 -12.50 11.02 12.73
CA GLU A 284 -12.59 12.39 13.24
C GLU A 284 -11.67 13.32 12.45
N THR A 285 -12.10 14.57 12.29
CA THR A 285 -11.40 15.60 11.49
C THR A 285 -10.62 16.60 12.35
N TYR A 286 -10.31 16.25 13.59
CA TYR A 286 -9.67 17.17 14.56
C TYR A 286 -8.35 17.77 14.06
N PHE A 287 -7.65 17.08 13.15
CA PHE A 287 -6.35 17.48 12.64
C PHE A 287 -6.39 18.05 11.21
N THR A 288 -7.58 18.39 10.69
CA THR A 288 -7.69 19.23 9.47
C THR A 288 -7.07 20.61 9.72
N HIS A 289 -7.40 21.24 10.85
CA HIS A 289 -7.01 22.60 11.21
C HIS A 289 -5.93 22.61 12.32
N VAL A 290 -4.67 22.42 11.93
CA VAL A 290 -3.54 22.40 12.89
C VAL A 290 -2.69 23.66 12.84
N SER A 291 -2.12 24.01 14.00
CA SER A 291 -1.15 25.10 14.13
C SER A 291 0.14 24.75 13.37
N PRO A 292 0.76 25.70 12.64
CA PRO A 292 2.04 25.49 11.99
C PRO A 292 3.24 25.46 12.95
N ASP A 293 3.03 25.78 14.22
CA ASP A 293 4.11 25.96 15.20
C ASP A 293 4.89 24.67 15.44
N VAL A 294 4.19 23.55 15.71
CA VAL A 294 4.80 22.24 15.97
C VAL A 294 5.39 21.63 14.69
N PRO A 295 4.68 21.55 13.54
CA PRO A 295 5.28 21.03 12.31
C PRO A 295 6.42 21.90 11.78
N ASN A 296 6.31 23.23 11.92
CA ASN A 296 7.31 24.22 11.56
C ASN A 296 7.88 24.02 10.14
N SER A 297 9.12 24.43 9.90
CA SER A 297 9.89 24.24 8.66
C SER A 297 10.29 22.78 8.39
N ALA A 298 9.85 21.84 9.22
CA ALA A 298 9.96 20.41 8.98
C ALA A 298 8.67 19.80 8.38
N GLY A 299 7.51 20.47 8.50
CA GLY A 299 6.23 19.81 8.19
C GLY A 299 5.00 20.68 7.93
N ALA A 300 5.10 22.02 7.90
CA ALA A 300 3.92 22.89 7.95
C ALA A 300 3.25 23.21 6.59
N ILE A 301 3.88 22.94 5.45
CA ILE A 301 3.36 23.41 4.15
C ILE A 301 2.03 22.73 3.81
N ILE A 302 1.15 23.52 3.19
CA ILE A 302 -0.09 23.10 2.56
C ILE A 302 0.08 23.26 1.05
N SER A 303 -0.34 22.28 0.26
CA SER A 303 -0.23 22.30 -1.21
C SER A 303 -1.37 21.49 -1.85
N ASN A 304 -1.38 21.43 -3.18
CA ASN A 304 -2.31 20.62 -3.98
C ASN A 304 -1.56 19.88 -5.10
N ILE A 305 -2.23 18.94 -5.76
CA ILE A 305 -1.61 18.10 -6.80
C ILE A 305 -0.95 18.94 -7.92
N PRO A 306 -1.60 19.97 -8.52
CA PRO A 306 -0.97 20.78 -9.57
C PRO A 306 0.35 21.43 -9.18
N ASP A 307 0.46 22.00 -7.98
CA ASP A 307 1.70 22.63 -7.53
C ASP A 307 2.76 21.60 -7.12
N GLN A 308 2.35 20.50 -6.49
CA GLN A 308 3.25 19.39 -6.17
C GLN A 308 3.87 18.77 -7.43
N ILE A 309 3.14 18.68 -8.54
CA ILE A 309 3.67 18.27 -9.86
C ILE A 309 4.82 19.19 -10.31
N GLN A 310 4.67 20.51 -10.15
CA GLN A 310 5.73 21.46 -10.49
C GLN A 310 6.93 21.29 -9.55
N TRP A 311 6.65 21.06 -8.27
CA TRP A 311 7.66 20.90 -7.25
C TRP A 311 8.49 19.63 -7.43
N ILE A 312 7.90 18.46 -7.65
CA ILE A 312 8.65 17.20 -7.79
C ILE A 312 9.55 17.20 -9.04
N ARG A 313 9.09 17.80 -10.14
CA ARG A 313 9.92 18.01 -11.34
C ARG A 313 11.13 18.90 -11.03
N GLN A 314 10.93 19.96 -10.26
CA GLN A 314 12.04 20.80 -9.79
C GLN A 314 12.95 20.04 -8.81
N LEU A 315 12.40 19.31 -7.85
CA LEU A 315 13.14 18.65 -6.79
C LEU A 315 14.05 17.54 -7.34
N ALA A 316 13.52 16.65 -8.17
CA ALA A 316 14.25 15.49 -8.68
C ALA A 316 15.09 15.83 -9.92
N SER A 317 14.54 16.58 -10.88
CA SER A 317 15.20 16.84 -12.17
C SER A 317 15.78 18.25 -12.33
N ASN A 318 15.58 19.13 -11.35
CA ASN A 318 15.98 20.55 -11.42
C ASN A 318 15.39 21.28 -12.65
N LYS A 319 14.14 20.95 -13.01
CA LYS A 319 13.46 21.46 -14.22
C LYS A 319 13.52 22.97 -14.42
N ASN A 320 13.35 23.76 -13.35
CA ASN A 320 13.36 25.23 -13.39
C ASN A 320 14.73 25.83 -13.04
N GLY A 321 15.74 24.99 -12.77
CA GLY A 321 17.10 25.46 -12.50
C GLY A 321 17.25 26.27 -11.21
N LEU A 322 16.45 25.99 -10.16
CA LEU A 322 16.61 26.67 -8.87
C LEU A 322 17.99 26.40 -8.23
N LEU A 323 18.58 25.25 -8.53
CA LEU A 323 19.92 24.88 -8.09
C LEU A 323 20.89 24.81 -9.28
N THR A 324 22.18 25.04 -9.07
CA THR A 324 23.17 24.74 -10.11
C THR A 324 23.25 23.23 -10.33
N PRO A 325 23.67 22.75 -11.52
CA PRO A 325 23.83 21.32 -11.79
C PRO A 325 24.73 20.61 -10.77
N GLU A 326 25.77 21.28 -10.28
CA GLU A 326 26.70 20.72 -9.28
C GLU A 326 26.02 20.50 -7.93
N ILE A 327 25.24 21.48 -7.46
CA ILE A 327 24.52 21.36 -6.18
C ILE A 327 23.37 20.36 -6.28
N GLN A 328 22.68 20.30 -7.42
CA GLN A 328 21.67 19.26 -7.65
C GLN A 328 22.31 17.86 -7.65
N ALA A 329 23.45 17.68 -8.32
CA ALA A 329 24.18 16.41 -8.32
C ALA A 329 24.62 16.02 -6.90
N GLN A 330 25.14 16.96 -6.10
CA GLN A 330 25.46 16.71 -4.70
C GLN A 330 24.21 16.32 -3.89
N ARG A 331 23.07 16.98 -4.10
CA ARG A 331 21.81 16.64 -3.43
C ARG A 331 21.42 15.17 -3.65
N LEU A 332 21.59 14.66 -4.87
CA LEU A 332 21.15 13.33 -5.27
C LEU A 332 22.19 12.23 -5.00
N HIS A 333 23.48 12.55 -4.96
CA HIS A 333 24.55 11.55 -4.91
C HIS A 333 25.33 11.53 -3.59
N ASP A 334 25.34 12.63 -2.83
CA ASP A 334 25.88 12.61 -1.48
C ASP A 334 24.82 12.05 -0.54
N THR A 335 24.62 10.73 -0.59
CA THR A 335 23.62 10.04 0.22
C THR A 335 24.25 9.25 1.37
N VAL A 336 23.46 9.01 2.40
CA VAL A 336 23.81 8.14 3.54
C VAL A 336 22.74 7.07 3.74
N PRO A 337 23.11 5.80 3.89
CA PRO A 337 22.13 4.74 4.08
C PRO A 337 21.49 4.86 5.48
N GLY A 338 20.19 4.61 5.54
CA GLY A 338 19.39 4.75 6.74
C GLY A 338 18.02 4.09 6.60
N SER A 339 17.04 4.65 7.32
CA SER A 339 15.64 4.27 7.22
C SER A 339 14.73 5.51 7.30
N VAL A 340 13.70 5.56 6.47
CA VAL A 340 12.65 6.58 6.52
C VAL A 340 11.31 5.88 6.63
N GLY A 341 10.54 6.15 7.70
CA GLY A 341 9.25 5.50 7.92
C GLY A 341 9.33 3.98 8.05
N GLY A 342 10.47 3.43 8.48
CA GLY A 342 10.68 1.98 8.56
C GLY A 342 11.10 1.33 7.24
N LEU A 343 11.35 2.12 6.19
CA LEU A 343 11.81 1.65 4.88
C LEU A 343 13.31 1.91 4.71
N PRO A 344 14.11 0.94 4.22
CA PRO A 344 15.47 1.19 3.77
C PRO A 344 15.51 2.32 2.76
N ALA A 345 16.37 3.30 3.02
CA ALA A 345 16.51 4.47 2.17
C ALA A 345 17.94 5.00 2.19
N ASN A 346 18.32 5.74 1.15
CA ASN A 346 19.52 6.56 1.15
C ASN A 346 19.11 8.04 1.20
N TYR A 347 19.52 8.74 2.26
CA TYR A 347 19.14 10.14 2.47
C TYR A 347 20.21 11.08 1.90
N GLY A 348 19.82 11.88 0.91
CA GLY A 348 20.63 12.93 0.28
C GLY A 348 20.52 14.27 1.00
N LEU A 349 20.66 15.37 0.26
CA LEU A 349 20.49 16.73 0.82
C LEU A 349 19.01 17.15 0.78
N ALA A 350 18.29 16.84 1.86
CA ALA A 350 16.84 17.09 2.02
C ALA A 350 15.94 16.38 0.98
N ILE A 351 16.39 15.22 0.51
CA ILE A 351 15.70 14.32 -0.42
C ILE A 351 16.18 12.90 -0.08
N TYR A 352 15.40 11.87 -0.39
CA TYR A 352 15.89 10.51 -0.25
C TYR A 352 15.44 9.65 -1.43
N ASP A 353 16.15 8.52 -1.59
CA ASP A 353 15.75 7.44 -2.47
C ASP A 353 15.46 6.16 -1.68
N PHE A 354 14.56 5.34 -2.20
CA PHE A 354 14.27 4.01 -1.69
C PHE A 354 13.91 3.07 -2.87
N GLU A 355 13.92 1.77 -2.65
CA GLU A 355 13.50 0.76 -3.63
C GLU A 355 12.10 0.23 -3.33
N SER A 356 11.22 0.21 -4.33
CA SER A 356 9.87 -0.35 -4.24
C SER A 356 9.91 -1.85 -3.91
N ALA A 357 9.09 -2.29 -2.96
CA ALA A 357 8.99 -3.73 -2.64
C ALA A 357 8.26 -4.55 -3.71
N LEU A 358 7.49 -3.92 -4.60
CA LEU A 358 6.66 -4.63 -5.58
C LEU A 358 7.42 -4.95 -6.88
N ASN A 359 8.43 -4.16 -7.23
CA ASN A 359 9.17 -4.32 -8.49
C ASN A 359 10.65 -3.93 -8.43
N GLY A 360 11.16 -3.44 -7.29
CA GLY A 360 12.54 -3.01 -7.13
C GLY A 360 12.86 -1.68 -7.82
N SER A 361 11.86 -0.92 -8.29
CA SER A 361 12.06 0.41 -8.86
C SER A 361 12.64 1.36 -7.82
N VAL A 362 13.72 2.06 -8.16
CA VAL A 362 14.26 3.15 -7.34
C VAL A 362 13.33 4.36 -7.47
N MET A 363 12.94 4.92 -6.33
CA MET A 363 12.11 6.10 -6.22
C MET A 363 12.89 7.22 -5.56
N VAL A 364 12.97 8.39 -6.21
CA VAL A 364 13.75 9.55 -5.72
C VAL A 364 12.82 10.72 -5.41
N GLY A 365 12.77 11.17 -4.16
CA GLY A 365 11.81 12.20 -3.75
C GLY A 365 11.68 12.37 -2.25
N HIS A 366 10.44 12.56 -1.79
CA HIS A 366 10.13 12.66 -0.36
C HIS A 366 8.65 12.33 -0.09
N SER A 367 8.37 11.76 1.08
CA SER A 367 7.00 11.53 1.58
C SER A 367 6.64 12.49 2.73
N GLY A 368 5.35 12.63 3.00
CA GLY A 368 4.77 13.43 4.07
C GLY A 368 3.85 12.60 4.97
N SER A 369 3.90 12.88 6.26
CA SER A 369 2.90 12.40 7.22
C SER A 369 2.71 13.45 8.30
N ILE A 370 1.46 13.78 8.60
CA ILE A 370 1.02 14.71 9.64
C ILE A 370 -0.42 14.33 9.96
N PHE A 371 -0.82 14.21 11.23
CA PHE A 371 -2.16 13.73 11.60
C PHE A 371 -3.27 14.26 10.67
N GLY A 372 -4.06 13.35 10.12
CA GLY A 372 -5.04 13.62 9.08
C GLY A 372 -4.58 13.38 7.63
N TYR A 373 -3.28 13.38 7.31
CA TYR A 373 -2.80 13.28 5.93
C TYR A 373 -1.51 12.47 5.77
N THR A 374 -1.40 11.69 4.69
CA THR A 374 -0.11 11.27 4.13
C THR A 374 0.03 11.77 2.70
N SER A 375 1.25 12.07 2.28
CA SER A 375 1.54 12.51 0.91
C SER A 375 2.83 11.87 0.40
N SER A 376 3.01 11.80 -0.91
CA SER A 376 4.22 11.26 -1.52
C SER A 376 4.48 11.88 -2.89
N ILE A 377 5.69 12.44 -3.04
CA ILE A 377 6.20 12.93 -4.32
C ILE A 377 7.50 12.22 -4.69
N PHE A 378 7.49 11.46 -5.79
CA PHE A 378 8.66 10.67 -6.20
C PHE A 378 8.83 10.65 -7.71
N HIS A 379 10.08 10.56 -8.15
CA HIS A 379 10.47 10.28 -9.53
C HIS A 379 10.96 8.83 -9.61
N SER A 380 10.46 8.08 -10.59
CA SER A 380 10.98 6.78 -11.00
C SER A 380 11.95 7.01 -12.16
N PRO A 381 13.29 6.97 -11.94
CA PRO A 381 14.26 7.23 -13.00
C PRO A 381 14.24 6.15 -14.08
N LEU A 382 13.75 4.95 -13.74
CA LEU A 382 13.59 3.84 -14.69
C LEU A 382 12.56 4.18 -15.78
N LEU A 383 11.44 4.79 -15.40
CA LEU A 383 10.35 5.15 -16.30
C LEU A 383 10.43 6.60 -16.82
N ASP A 384 11.24 7.44 -16.16
CA ASP A 384 11.19 8.90 -16.24
C ASP A 384 9.79 9.48 -15.97
N VAL A 385 9.11 8.90 -14.98
CA VAL A 385 7.77 9.26 -14.53
C VAL A 385 7.83 9.80 -13.11
N TYR A 386 7.03 10.82 -12.82
CA TYR A 386 6.89 11.46 -11.53
C TYR A 386 5.48 11.21 -11.01
N TYR A 387 5.41 10.91 -9.73
CA TYR A 387 4.21 10.59 -9.00
C TYR A 387 3.96 11.66 -7.94
N VAL A 388 2.69 12.01 -7.78
CA VAL A 388 2.19 12.82 -6.66
C VAL A 388 0.98 12.09 -6.11
N ILE A 389 0.96 11.79 -4.81
CA ILE A 389 -0.15 11.11 -4.15
C ILE A 389 -0.44 11.84 -2.84
N ASP A 390 -1.70 12.21 -2.62
CA ASP A 390 -2.21 12.81 -1.40
C ASP A 390 -3.34 11.95 -0.84
N VAL A 391 -3.26 11.58 0.44
CA VAL A 391 -4.19 10.69 1.14
C VAL A 391 -4.72 11.38 2.38
N THR A 392 -6.03 11.30 2.64
CA THR A 392 -6.73 12.01 3.72
C THR A 392 -6.78 11.27 5.05
N GLN A 393 -5.79 10.42 5.34
CA GLN A 393 -5.71 9.74 6.63
C GLN A 393 -4.27 9.57 7.11
N THR A 394 -4.03 9.87 8.40
CA THR A 394 -2.91 9.32 9.17
C THR A 394 -3.16 9.53 10.67
N PRO A 395 -2.89 8.56 11.56
CA PRO A 395 -2.38 7.22 11.27
C PRO A 395 -3.34 6.36 10.45
N VAL A 396 -2.79 5.40 9.72
CA VAL A 396 -3.51 4.55 8.75
C VAL A 396 -3.69 3.14 9.28
N ILE A 397 -4.82 2.49 8.97
CA ILE A 397 -5.05 1.08 9.34
C ILE A 397 -4.25 0.20 8.36
N ASN A 398 -3.68 -0.91 8.84
CA ASN A 398 -2.93 -1.88 8.02
C ASN A 398 -1.74 -1.30 7.22
N ASP A 399 -1.13 -0.20 7.69
CA ASP A 399 0.01 0.46 7.04
C ASP A 399 -0.26 0.98 5.60
N GLU A 400 -1.52 1.15 5.20
CA GLU A 400 -1.92 1.70 3.90
C GLU A 400 -1.67 3.21 3.86
N SER A 401 -0.67 3.68 3.12
CA SER A 401 -0.30 5.09 3.06
C SER A 401 -0.14 5.57 1.62
N ALA A 402 0.11 6.87 1.41
CA ALA A 402 0.45 7.40 0.10
C ALA A 402 1.62 6.65 -0.60
N VAL A 403 2.52 6.01 0.16
CA VAL A 403 3.61 5.17 -0.39
C VAL A 403 3.10 3.85 -0.97
N ASN A 404 2.03 3.27 -0.41
CA ASN A 404 1.44 2.02 -0.92
C ASN A 404 0.76 2.27 -2.28
N TYR A 405 -0.04 3.34 -2.38
CA TYR A 405 -0.59 3.81 -3.66
C TYR A 405 0.50 4.10 -4.70
N LEU A 406 1.62 4.74 -4.29
CA LEU A 406 2.78 4.96 -5.15
C LEU A 406 3.34 3.65 -5.71
N TRP A 407 3.56 2.65 -4.86
CA TRP A 407 4.10 1.36 -5.30
C TRP A 407 3.15 0.63 -6.23
N ASN A 408 1.86 0.62 -5.92
CA ASN A 408 0.87 -0.01 -6.78
C ASN A 408 0.88 0.69 -8.15
N LEU A 409 0.71 2.02 -8.20
CA LEU A 409 0.74 2.78 -9.45
C LEU A 409 2.02 2.54 -10.26
N ASP A 410 3.21 2.63 -9.66
CA ASP A 410 4.48 2.37 -10.37
C ASP A 410 4.58 0.93 -10.89
N ARG A 411 4.13 -0.07 -10.12
CA ARG A 411 4.08 -1.45 -10.57
C ARG A 411 3.21 -1.57 -11.82
N GLN A 412 1.96 -1.11 -11.77
CA GLN A 412 1.01 -1.28 -12.89
C GLN A 412 1.47 -0.51 -14.14
N ILE A 413 2.01 0.70 -13.95
CA ILE A 413 2.56 1.50 -15.06
C ILE A 413 3.82 0.83 -15.62
N SER A 414 4.70 0.28 -14.78
CA SER A 414 5.88 -0.46 -15.24
C SER A 414 5.49 -1.65 -16.12
N LEU A 415 4.43 -2.39 -15.75
CA LEU A 415 3.92 -3.48 -16.57
C LEU A 415 3.53 -3.01 -17.98
N ALA A 416 2.87 -1.86 -18.09
CA ALA A 416 2.49 -1.30 -19.37
C ALA A 416 3.70 -0.84 -20.20
N PHE A 417 4.69 -0.20 -19.58
CA PHE A 417 5.90 0.28 -20.25
C PHE A 417 6.78 -0.86 -20.78
N PHE A 418 6.83 -1.99 -20.06
CA PHE A 418 7.68 -3.13 -20.41
C PHE A 418 6.92 -4.32 -21.01
N ALA A 419 5.64 -4.12 -21.38
CA ALA A 419 4.83 -5.10 -22.08
C ALA A 419 5.46 -5.44 -23.44
N ASP A 420 5.59 -6.74 -23.71
CA ASP A 420 6.21 -7.27 -24.94
C ASP A 420 5.48 -8.51 -25.48
N GLY A 421 4.30 -8.79 -24.92
CA GLY A 421 3.55 -9.98 -25.26
C GLY A 421 2.82 -9.90 -26.61
N THR A 422 2.22 -11.02 -26.97
CA THR A 422 1.67 -11.26 -28.31
C THR A 422 0.13 -11.34 -28.37
N CYS A 423 -0.58 -11.02 -27.28
CA CYS A 423 -2.05 -11.08 -27.23
C CYS A 423 -2.70 -9.91 -27.99
N SER A 424 -2.91 -10.05 -29.30
CA SER A 424 -3.57 -9.03 -30.14
C SER A 424 -5.01 -9.40 -30.54
N ASP A 425 -5.80 -8.37 -30.86
CA ASP A 425 -7.19 -8.50 -31.35
C ASP A 425 -7.29 -8.96 -32.81
N ASP A 426 -6.15 -8.99 -33.52
CA ASP A 426 -6.09 -9.38 -34.93
C ASP A 426 -6.10 -10.91 -35.04
N VAL A 427 -7.29 -11.44 -35.35
CA VAL A 427 -7.66 -12.86 -35.33
C VAL A 427 -6.95 -13.69 -36.42
N ASP A 428 -6.17 -13.06 -37.32
CA ASP A 428 -5.52 -13.77 -38.41
C ASP A 428 -3.99 -13.91 -38.23
N ALA A 429 -3.61 -15.15 -37.88
CA ALA A 429 -2.46 -15.89 -38.45
C ALA A 429 -1.07 -15.88 -37.77
N SER A 430 -0.93 -15.68 -36.44
CA SER A 430 0.37 -16.01 -35.79
C SER A 430 0.40 -16.69 -34.42
N GLY A 431 -0.71 -16.85 -33.69
CA GLY A 431 -0.63 -17.55 -32.39
C GLY A 431 -1.95 -18.10 -31.86
N LEU A 432 -2.02 -19.43 -31.72
CA LEU A 432 -2.96 -20.12 -30.82
C LEU A 432 -2.62 -19.87 -29.34
N GLN A 433 -1.59 -19.07 -29.06
CA GLN A 433 -1.00 -18.89 -27.75
C GLN A 433 -0.61 -17.43 -27.52
N CYS A 434 -0.98 -16.92 -26.35
CA CYS A 434 -0.45 -15.70 -25.76
C CYS A 434 0.89 -15.99 -25.08
N THR A 435 1.91 -15.23 -25.45
CA THR A 435 3.26 -15.32 -24.88
C THR A 435 3.73 -13.95 -24.39
N GLY A 436 4.76 -13.92 -23.55
CA GLY A 436 5.32 -12.69 -23.00
C GLY A 436 4.41 -12.00 -21.98
N ALA A 437 4.74 -10.75 -21.64
CA ALA A 437 3.95 -9.94 -20.71
C ALA A 437 2.96 -9.07 -21.48
N ASN A 438 1.66 -9.27 -21.27
CA ASN A 438 0.60 -8.56 -21.96
C ASN A 438 -0.13 -7.63 -21.00
N VAL A 439 -0.44 -6.42 -21.45
CA VAL A 439 -1.23 -5.45 -20.69
C VAL A 439 -2.35 -4.91 -21.55
N ARG A 440 -3.57 -4.87 -21.02
CA ARG A 440 -4.77 -4.50 -21.78
C ARG A 440 -5.71 -3.61 -20.97
N THR A 441 -6.43 -2.75 -21.67
CA THR A 441 -7.53 -1.93 -21.13
C THR A 441 -8.85 -2.22 -21.85
N THR A 442 -8.89 -3.30 -22.63
CA THR A 442 -10.03 -3.74 -23.43
C THR A 442 -10.10 -5.27 -23.44
N SER A 443 -11.30 -5.80 -23.65
CA SER A 443 -11.56 -7.23 -23.72
C SER A 443 -10.75 -7.90 -24.83
N LEU A 444 -10.28 -9.10 -24.54
CA LEU A 444 -9.71 -10.03 -25.51
C LEU A 444 -10.79 -11.05 -25.90
N ASN A 445 -11.32 -10.92 -27.11
CA ASN A 445 -12.37 -11.80 -27.62
C ASN A 445 -11.75 -12.99 -28.36
N ILE A 446 -12.04 -14.21 -27.90
CA ILE A 446 -11.49 -15.45 -28.44
C ILE A 446 -12.63 -16.32 -28.97
N SER A 447 -12.60 -16.61 -30.27
CA SER A 447 -13.52 -17.52 -30.96
C SER A 447 -12.79 -18.66 -31.69
N MET A 448 -11.48 -18.80 -31.45
CA MET A 448 -10.67 -19.87 -32.03
C MET A 448 -10.84 -21.17 -31.23
N PRO A 449 -10.86 -22.35 -31.86
CA PRO A 449 -11.14 -23.60 -31.15
C PRO A 449 -10.19 -23.98 -30.02
N ASN A 450 -8.92 -23.52 -30.07
CA ASN A 450 -7.95 -23.75 -29.00
C ASN A 450 -7.18 -22.45 -28.75
N PHE A 451 -7.01 -22.10 -27.49
CA PHE A 451 -6.28 -20.91 -27.09
C PHE A 451 -5.56 -21.16 -25.77
N ALA A 452 -4.29 -20.76 -25.67
CA ALA A 452 -3.55 -20.87 -24.42
C ALA A 452 -2.86 -19.56 -24.01
N ILE A 453 -2.73 -19.33 -22.71
CA ILE A 453 -1.86 -18.29 -22.16
C ILE A 453 -0.68 -18.99 -21.49
N THR A 454 0.51 -18.74 -22.05
CA THR A 454 1.79 -19.26 -21.54
C THR A 454 2.38 -18.31 -20.49
N PRO A 455 3.29 -18.78 -19.62
CA PRO A 455 3.96 -17.91 -18.66
C PRO A 455 4.75 -16.80 -19.36
N SER A 456 4.76 -15.61 -18.77
CA SER A 456 5.59 -14.49 -19.26
C SER A 456 7.08 -14.84 -19.25
N GLY A 457 7.50 -15.74 -18.36
CA GLY A 457 8.90 -16.09 -18.11
C GLY A 457 9.72 -14.98 -17.47
N LYS A 458 9.06 -13.90 -17.01
CA LYS A 458 9.68 -12.69 -16.48
C LYS A 458 9.41 -12.54 -14.99
N THR A 459 10.37 -11.92 -14.31
CA THR A 459 10.28 -11.61 -12.89
C THR A 459 10.83 -10.22 -12.59
N THR A 460 10.31 -9.58 -11.56
CA THR A 460 10.85 -8.35 -10.98
C THR A 460 11.41 -8.61 -9.58
N GLY A 461 12.29 -7.72 -9.11
CA GLY A 461 12.81 -7.76 -7.75
C GLY A 461 11.87 -7.09 -6.75
N GLY A 462 12.24 -7.12 -5.48
CA GLY A 462 11.52 -6.48 -4.39
C GLY A 462 12.13 -6.85 -3.05
N TYR A 463 11.49 -6.44 -1.95
CA TYR A 463 11.92 -6.80 -0.60
C TYR A 463 10.72 -7.16 0.29
N ASP A 464 10.93 -8.09 1.22
CA ASP A 464 10.01 -8.34 2.32
C ASP A 464 10.35 -7.42 3.50
N PHE A 465 9.49 -6.41 3.73
CA PHE A 465 9.69 -5.44 4.81
C PHE A 465 9.47 -6.04 6.21
N ASN A 466 8.82 -7.20 6.31
CA ASN A 466 8.69 -7.90 7.60
C ASN A 466 10.00 -8.61 7.98
N GLN A 467 10.95 -8.70 7.06
CA GLN A 467 12.24 -9.36 7.24
C GLN A 467 13.40 -8.38 7.06
N CYS A 468 13.36 -7.29 7.81
CA CYS A 468 14.41 -6.28 7.85
C CYS A 468 15.24 -6.32 9.13
N THR A 469 16.49 -5.88 9.03
CA THR A 469 17.37 -5.63 10.16
C THR A 469 17.99 -4.24 10.05
N THR A 470 18.16 -3.55 11.17
CA THR A 470 18.77 -2.21 11.24
C THR A 470 20.10 -2.29 11.96
N ASN A 471 21.16 -1.75 11.36
CA ASN A 471 22.49 -1.73 11.97
C ASN A 471 22.67 -0.52 12.93
N ALA A 472 23.81 -0.45 13.62
CA ALA A 472 24.10 0.61 14.59
C ALA A 472 24.22 2.03 13.98
N MET A 473 24.31 2.14 12.65
CA MET A 473 24.35 3.40 11.91
C MET A 473 22.98 3.81 11.36
N GLY A 474 21.92 3.06 11.70
CA GLY A 474 20.55 3.31 11.24
C GLY A 474 20.22 2.76 9.86
N ALA A 475 21.19 2.15 9.16
CA ALA A 475 20.95 1.56 7.84
C ALA A 475 20.16 0.26 7.97
N GLN A 476 19.06 0.16 7.22
CA GLN A 476 18.18 -0.99 7.20
C GLN A 476 18.47 -1.87 5.98
N THR A 477 18.37 -3.18 6.14
CA THR A 477 18.52 -4.15 5.06
C THR A 477 17.42 -5.18 5.19
N CYS A 478 16.71 -5.43 4.09
CA CYS A 478 15.57 -6.33 4.04
C CYS A 478 15.86 -7.52 3.13
N THR A 479 15.14 -8.61 3.33
CA THR A 479 15.31 -9.84 2.55
C THR A 479 14.75 -9.62 1.13
N PRO A 480 15.56 -9.83 0.07
CA PRO A 480 15.06 -9.70 -1.30
C PRO A 480 14.00 -10.75 -1.62
N VAL A 481 13.00 -10.35 -2.40
CA VAL A 481 11.97 -11.24 -2.96
C VAL A 481 11.90 -11.09 -4.48
N THR A 482 11.26 -12.05 -5.12
CA THR A 482 11.07 -12.07 -6.58
C THR A 482 9.58 -12.21 -6.87
N HIS A 483 9.08 -11.35 -7.75
CA HIS A 483 7.68 -11.33 -8.16
C HIS A 483 7.57 -11.75 -9.62
N ASN A 484 6.58 -12.60 -9.93
CA ASN A 484 6.31 -12.97 -11.32
C ASN A 484 5.64 -11.81 -12.04
N VAL A 485 6.06 -11.54 -13.28
CA VAL A 485 5.37 -10.60 -14.15
C VAL A 485 4.16 -11.30 -14.76
N PRO A 486 2.95 -10.70 -14.73
CA PRO A 486 1.76 -11.31 -15.30
C PRO A 486 1.95 -11.61 -16.79
N SER A 487 1.38 -12.75 -17.18
CA SER A 487 1.28 -13.18 -18.59
C SER A 487 0.24 -12.32 -19.31
N LEU A 488 -0.84 -11.97 -18.61
CA LEU A 488 -1.81 -10.96 -19.03
C LEU A 488 -2.31 -10.19 -17.80
N ALA A 489 -2.22 -8.86 -17.83
CA ALA A 489 -2.87 -7.97 -16.88
C ALA A 489 -3.89 -7.08 -17.61
N SER A 490 -5.11 -7.02 -17.08
CA SER A 490 -6.20 -6.23 -17.64
C SER A 490 -6.72 -5.21 -16.65
N TYR A 491 -7.04 -4.01 -17.14
CA TYR A 491 -7.50 -2.89 -16.32
C TYR A 491 -8.76 -2.28 -16.91
N GLY A 492 -9.86 -2.26 -16.16
CA GLY A 492 -11.08 -1.58 -16.54
C GLY A 492 -12.25 -1.97 -15.64
N HIS A 493 -13.21 -1.06 -15.48
CA HIS A 493 -14.49 -1.34 -14.80
C HIS A 493 -15.50 -1.91 -15.80
N ASP A 494 -16.46 -2.70 -15.32
CA ASP A 494 -17.46 -3.39 -16.15
C ASP A 494 -16.83 -4.18 -17.31
N LEU A 495 -15.59 -4.65 -17.12
CA LEU A 495 -14.77 -5.24 -18.16
C LEU A 495 -14.75 -6.75 -18.01
N SER A 496 -14.98 -7.48 -19.11
CA SER A 496 -14.59 -8.89 -19.20
C SER A 496 -13.24 -8.98 -19.88
N SER A 497 -12.18 -9.31 -19.13
CA SER A 497 -10.79 -9.31 -19.63
C SER A 497 -10.62 -10.27 -20.80
N ILE A 498 -11.11 -11.50 -20.66
CA ILE A 498 -11.13 -12.51 -21.72
C ILE A 498 -12.59 -12.92 -21.92
N ILE A 499 -13.03 -12.96 -23.18
CA ILE A 499 -14.36 -13.48 -23.57
C ILE A 499 -14.14 -14.70 -24.47
N LEU A 500 -14.70 -15.84 -24.07
CA LEU A 500 -14.55 -17.12 -24.75
C LEU A 500 -15.87 -17.53 -25.45
N ASP A 501 -15.80 -17.80 -26.75
CA ASP A 501 -16.93 -18.30 -27.55
C ASP A 501 -16.55 -19.63 -28.23
N THR A 502 -17.05 -20.76 -27.69
CA THR A 502 -16.82 -22.13 -28.17
C THR A 502 -15.32 -22.48 -28.27
N VAL A 503 -14.61 -22.40 -27.14
CA VAL A 503 -13.13 -22.49 -27.09
C VAL A 503 -12.65 -23.59 -26.13
N ASN A 504 -11.56 -24.27 -26.49
CA ASN A 504 -10.70 -24.98 -25.54
C ASN A 504 -9.61 -24.03 -25.03
N PHE A 505 -9.80 -23.48 -23.83
CA PHE A 505 -8.90 -22.53 -23.20
C PHE A 505 -7.92 -23.23 -22.26
N THR A 506 -6.65 -22.81 -22.26
CA THR A 506 -5.65 -23.29 -21.28
C THR A 506 -4.86 -22.12 -20.69
N LEU A 507 -4.90 -21.97 -19.36
CA LEU A 507 -3.95 -21.13 -18.64
C LEU A 507 -2.81 -22.04 -18.16
N GLU A 508 -1.64 -21.96 -18.76
CA GLU A 508 -0.54 -22.89 -18.49
C GLU A 508 0.04 -22.74 -17.06
N THR A 509 0.77 -23.76 -16.59
CA THR A 509 1.43 -23.73 -15.28
C THR A 509 2.38 -22.55 -15.20
N ASP A 510 2.39 -21.84 -14.06
CA ASP A 510 3.14 -20.59 -13.82
C ASP A 510 2.69 -19.38 -14.64
N ALA A 511 1.69 -19.50 -15.53
CA ALA A 511 1.07 -18.35 -16.16
C ALA A 511 0.26 -17.58 -15.11
N LEU A 512 0.30 -16.25 -15.20
CA LEU A 512 -0.34 -15.36 -14.25
C LEU A 512 -1.29 -14.42 -15.01
N LEU A 513 -2.58 -14.53 -14.73
CA LEU A 513 -3.63 -13.66 -15.22
C LEU A 513 -4.04 -12.71 -14.09
N GLU A 514 -3.93 -11.42 -14.32
CA GLU A 514 -4.39 -10.37 -13.40
C GLU A 514 -5.54 -9.60 -14.03
N MET A 515 -6.61 -9.40 -13.25
CA MET A 515 -7.73 -8.55 -13.61
C MET A 515 -7.93 -7.51 -12.52
N HIS A 516 -7.89 -6.24 -12.91
CA HIS A 516 -8.05 -5.08 -12.04
C HIS A 516 -9.27 -4.28 -12.48
N GLY A 517 -10.21 -4.08 -11.57
CA GLY A 517 -11.36 -3.20 -11.80
C GLY A 517 -12.59 -3.61 -11.01
N ARG A 518 -13.61 -2.76 -11.03
CA ARG A 518 -14.90 -3.00 -10.36
C ARG A 518 -15.88 -3.69 -11.30
N ASP A 519 -16.75 -4.53 -10.74
CA ASP A 519 -17.82 -5.23 -11.47
C ASP A 519 -17.32 -5.94 -12.74
N SER A 520 -16.10 -6.46 -12.67
CA SER A 520 -15.35 -6.97 -13.81
C SER A 520 -15.14 -8.47 -13.74
N THR A 521 -14.84 -9.10 -14.87
CA THR A 521 -14.66 -10.55 -14.95
C THR A 521 -13.31 -10.89 -15.59
N ALA A 522 -12.48 -11.71 -14.94
CA ALA A 522 -11.20 -12.10 -15.53
C ALA A 522 -11.39 -13.02 -16.75
N ILE A 523 -12.28 -14.01 -16.67
CA ILE A 523 -12.68 -14.88 -17.78
C ILE A 523 -14.20 -14.98 -17.85
N LEU A 524 -14.80 -14.46 -18.93
CA LEU A 524 -16.20 -14.65 -19.28
C LEU A 524 -16.31 -15.76 -20.34
N ILE A 525 -17.18 -16.73 -20.09
CA ILE A 525 -17.58 -17.73 -21.06
C ILE A 525 -18.92 -17.29 -21.64
N ASP A 526 -18.95 -17.01 -22.95
CA ASP A 526 -20.16 -16.56 -23.65
C ASP A 526 -20.96 -17.76 -24.20
N SER A 527 -20.27 -18.83 -24.58
CA SER A 527 -20.86 -20.07 -25.06
C SER A 527 -20.04 -21.29 -24.64
N ALA A 528 -20.71 -22.46 -24.61
CA ALA A 528 -20.20 -23.75 -24.13
C ALA A 528 -18.71 -23.97 -24.47
N SER A 529 -17.85 -23.88 -23.46
CA SER A 529 -16.39 -23.93 -23.60
C SER A 529 -15.74 -24.88 -22.60
N THR A 530 -14.50 -25.32 -22.91
CA THR A 530 -13.68 -26.13 -22.00
C THR A 530 -12.47 -25.33 -21.53
N LEU A 531 -12.29 -25.19 -20.22
CA LEU A 531 -11.19 -24.45 -19.60
C LEU A 531 -10.28 -25.43 -18.84
N LEU A 532 -8.97 -25.33 -19.06
CA LEU A 532 -7.95 -25.96 -18.23
C LEU A 532 -7.10 -24.88 -17.55
N ILE A 533 -7.26 -24.74 -16.25
CA ILE A 533 -6.55 -23.75 -15.43
C ILE A 533 -5.41 -24.44 -14.69
N ASN A 534 -4.19 -24.18 -15.12
CA ASN A 534 -2.96 -24.63 -14.47
C ASN A 534 -2.20 -23.52 -13.75
N GLY A 535 -2.37 -22.28 -14.22
CA GLY A 535 -1.73 -21.09 -13.67
C GLY A 535 -2.49 -20.41 -12.54
N THR A 536 -2.16 -19.14 -12.32
CA THR A 536 -2.77 -18.28 -11.29
C THR A 536 -3.68 -17.25 -11.93
N ILE A 537 -4.87 -17.06 -11.37
CA ILE A 537 -5.79 -15.96 -11.68
C ILE A 537 -5.90 -15.08 -10.43
N LEU A 538 -5.59 -13.79 -10.54
CA LEU A 538 -5.80 -12.80 -9.50
C LEU A 538 -6.84 -11.80 -9.98
N THR A 539 -7.89 -11.60 -9.18
CA THR A 539 -9.00 -10.70 -9.51
C THR A 539 -9.14 -9.70 -8.38
N GLU A 540 -8.86 -8.43 -8.68
CA GLU A 540 -8.90 -7.34 -7.72
C GLU A 540 -9.94 -6.30 -8.12
N GLY A 541 -10.53 -5.68 -7.10
CA GLY A 541 -11.60 -4.70 -7.24
C GLY A 541 -12.97 -5.26 -6.87
N ASN A 542 -13.80 -4.37 -6.34
CA ASN A 542 -15.06 -4.74 -5.75
C ASN A 542 -16.08 -5.25 -6.80
N GLY A 543 -16.89 -6.24 -6.44
CA GLY A 543 -17.88 -6.85 -7.34
C GLY A 543 -17.30 -7.75 -8.44
N SER A 544 -15.97 -7.88 -8.53
CA SER A 544 -15.32 -8.62 -9.61
C SER A 544 -15.30 -10.13 -9.42
N THR A 545 -15.29 -10.87 -10.53
CA THR A 545 -15.41 -12.33 -10.61
C THR A 545 -14.22 -12.92 -11.39
N ALA A 546 -13.62 -14.00 -10.89
CA ALA A 546 -12.50 -14.64 -11.59
C ALA A 546 -12.96 -15.37 -12.85
N ILE A 547 -14.02 -16.18 -12.75
CA ILE A 547 -14.59 -16.91 -13.88
C ILE A 547 -16.11 -16.80 -13.85
N LYS A 548 -16.71 -16.38 -14.96
CA LYS A 548 -18.15 -16.35 -15.16
C LYS A 548 -18.55 -17.25 -16.33
N GLY A 549 -19.35 -18.26 -16.05
CA GLY A 549 -19.87 -19.25 -16.97
C GLY A 549 -20.98 -18.73 -17.87
N SER A 550 -21.38 -19.58 -18.81
CA SER A 550 -22.42 -19.32 -19.80
C SER A 550 -23.74 -20.03 -19.44
N GLU A 551 -24.77 -19.82 -20.27
CA GLU A 551 -25.98 -20.66 -20.25
C GLU A 551 -25.78 -22.03 -20.95
N GLY A 552 -24.59 -22.27 -21.51
CA GLY A 552 -24.20 -23.54 -22.13
C GLY A 552 -23.60 -24.54 -21.13
N ASP A 553 -23.20 -25.71 -21.63
CA ASP A 553 -22.59 -26.75 -20.80
C ASP A 553 -21.06 -26.53 -20.77
N ASP A 554 -20.57 -25.75 -19.80
CA ASP A 554 -19.15 -25.46 -19.65
C ASP A 554 -18.42 -26.57 -18.91
N THR A 555 -17.16 -26.83 -19.26
CA THR A 555 -16.27 -27.74 -18.51
C THR A 555 -15.03 -27.01 -18.02
N ILE A 556 -14.89 -26.83 -16.71
CA ILE A 556 -13.79 -26.08 -16.10
C ILE A 556 -12.95 -27.03 -15.24
N THR A 557 -11.69 -27.25 -15.62
CA THR A 557 -10.72 -28.05 -14.85
C THR A 557 -9.71 -27.13 -14.18
N ILE A 558 -9.58 -27.24 -12.86
CA ILE A 558 -8.65 -26.48 -12.03
C ILE A 558 -7.64 -27.46 -11.47
N SER A 559 -6.41 -27.39 -11.97
CA SER A 559 -5.36 -28.36 -11.65
C SER A 559 -4.76 -28.14 -10.26
N SER A 560 -3.95 -29.10 -9.85
CA SER A 560 -3.24 -29.11 -8.56
C SER A 560 -2.26 -27.94 -8.37
N SER A 561 -1.78 -27.31 -9.45
CA SER A 561 -0.90 -26.13 -9.38
C SER A 561 -1.65 -24.80 -9.40
N ALA A 562 -2.94 -24.81 -9.71
CA ALA A 562 -3.71 -23.62 -9.95
C ALA A 562 -4.06 -22.86 -8.67
N LYS A 563 -4.07 -21.53 -8.79
CA LYS A 563 -4.48 -20.61 -7.72
C LYS A 563 -5.45 -19.58 -8.30
N ILE A 564 -6.67 -19.53 -7.78
CA ILE A 564 -7.68 -18.58 -8.25
C ILE A 564 -8.06 -17.69 -7.08
N ASN A 565 -7.88 -16.39 -7.24
CA ASN A 565 -8.38 -15.36 -6.34
C ASN A 565 -9.53 -14.62 -7.03
N GLY A 566 -10.68 -14.65 -6.37
CA GLY A 566 -11.95 -14.13 -6.86
C GLY A 566 -13.04 -15.21 -6.91
N PRO A 567 -14.33 -14.80 -6.94
CA PRO A 567 -15.44 -15.73 -7.09
C PRO A 567 -15.46 -16.46 -8.44
N ILE A 568 -16.11 -17.62 -8.47
CA ILE A 568 -16.43 -18.37 -9.70
C ILE A 568 -17.95 -18.49 -9.77
N ASP A 569 -18.55 -18.02 -10.85
CA ASP A 569 -19.98 -18.09 -11.13
C ASP A 569 -20.22 -18.99 -12.35
N LEU A 570 -20.92 -20.12 -12.18
CA LEU A 570 -21.19 -21.06 -13.26
C LEU A 570 -22.42 -20.69 -14.11
N ALA A 571 -23.19 -19.67 -13.71
CA ALA A 571 -24.43 -19.27 -14.38
C ALA A 571 -25.48 -20.41 -14.47
N GLY A 572 -26.32 -20.42 -15.52
CA GLY A 572 -27.56 -21.23 -15.62
C GLY A 572 -27.48 -22.57 -16.37
N GLY A 573 -26.32 -22.93 -16.93
CA GLY A 573 -26.11 -24.15 -17.72
C GLY A 573 -26.00 -25.46 -16.91
N ASN A 574 -25.71 -26.58 -17.59
CA ASN A 574 -25.33 -27.86 -16.98
C ASN A 574 -23.80 -27.99 -17.00
N ASN A 575 -23.15 -27.27 -16.10
CA ASN A 575 -21.71 -27.13 -16.10
C ASN A 575 -21.02 -28.27 -15.35
N THR A 576 -19.79 -28.57 -15.73
CA THR A 576 -18.92 -29.49 -15.01
C THR A 576 -17.69 -28.73 -14.52
N ILE A 577 -17.49 -28.64 -13.21
CA ILE A 577 -16.26 -28.11 -12.63
C ILE A 577 -15.47 -29.22 -11.96
N ILE A 578 -14.17 -29.27 -12.24
CA ILE A 578 -13.26 -30.34 -11.85
C ILE A 578 -12.11 -29.74 -11.05
N PHE A 579 -11.89 -30.25 -9.84
CA PHE A 579 -10.79 -29.87 -8.97
C PHE A 579 -9.80 -31.01 -8.81
N GLU A 580 -8.55 -30.80 -9.20
CA GLU A 580 -7.48 -31.69 -8.81
C GLU A 580 -6.99 -31.39 -7.38
N LEU A 581 -6.58 -32.43 -6.65
CA LEU A 581 -6.01 -32.25 -5.31
C LEU A 581 -4.80 -31.30 -5.34
N GLY A 582 -4.93 -30.16 -4.67
CA GLY A 582 -3.90 -29.11 -4.60
C GLY A 582 -4.36 -27.76 -5.17
N ALA A 583 -5.42 -27.76 -5.97
CA ALA A 583 -6.08 -26.55 -6.46
C ALA A 583 -6.45 -25.62 -5.30
N LYS A 584 -6.17 -24.32 -5.44
CA LYS A 584 -6.48 -23.30 -4.43
C LYS A 584 -7.45 -22.27 -5.00
N ILE A 585 -8.56 -22.05 -4.32
CA ILE A 585 -9.47 -20.93 -4.61
C ILE A 585 -9.66 -20.09 -3.35
N THR A 586 -9.61 -18.78 -3.52
CA THR A 586 -10.05 -17.80 -2.52
C THR A 586 -11.20 -17.00 -3.13
N GLY A 587 -12.43 -17.32 -2.75
CA GLY A 587 -13.64 -16.74 -3.33
C GLY A 587 -14.83 -17.68 -3.17
N LYS A 588 -16.03 -17.19 -3.48
CA LYS A 588 -17.25 -18.02 -3.47
C LYS A 588 -17.39 -18.76 -4.80
N LEU A 589 -17.85 -20.01 -4.76
CA LEU A 589 -18.35 -20.72 -5.93
C LEU A 589 -19.88 -20.63 -5.94
N TYR A 590 -20.42 -20.13 -7.05
CA TYR A 590 -21.86 -20.04 -7.33
C TYR A 590 -22.22 -21.13 -8.35
N ALA A 591 -23.03 -22.09 -7.93
CA ALA A 591 -23.46 -23.23 -8.73
C ALA A 591 -24.96 -23.53 -8.53
N ASN A 592 -25.59 -24.12 -9.55
CA ASN A 592 -27.01 -24.46 -9.61
C ASN A 592 -27.24 -26.00 -9.50
N SER A 593 -28.51 -26.45 -9.51
CA SER A 593 -28.84 -27.89 -9.34
C SER A 593 -28.55 -28.80 -10.53
N GLN A 594 -28.27 -28.22 -11.71
CA GLN A 594 -27.82 -28.96 -12.89
C GLN A 594 -26.32 -29.18 -12.88
N ASP A 595 -25.55 -28.30 -12.25
CA ASP A 595 -24.10 -28.36 -12.23
C ASP A 595 -23.55 -29.62 -11.54
N THR A 596 -22.40 -30.08 -12.04
CA THR A 596 -21.65 -31.22 -11.51
C THR A 596 -20.29 -30.75 -11.04
N ILE A 597 -20.01 -30.91 -9.74
CA ILE A 597 -18.72 -30.57 -9.15
C ILE A 597 -17.96 -31.88 -8.89
N THR A 598 -16.75 -32.02 -9.43
CA THR A 598 -15.95 -33.23 -9.25
C THR A 598 -14.63 -32.91 -8.55
N LEU A 599 -14.29 -33.65 -7.50
CA LEU A 599 -12.98 -33.60 -6.85
C LEU A 599 -12.18 -34.85 -7.24
N PHE A 600 -11.02 -34.65 -7.84
CA PHE A 600 -10.10 -35.73 -8.23
C PHE A 600 -8.90 -35.83 -7.30
N HIS A 601 -8.62 -37.07 -6.89
CA HIS A 601 -7.36 -37.45 -6.26
C HIS A 601 -6.86 -38.78 -6.83
N ASN A 602 -5.77 -38.74 -7.61
CA ASN A 602 -5.24 -39.89 -8.35
C ASN A 602 -6.30 -40.49 -9.30
N GLU A 603 -6.59 -41.79 -9.21
CA GLU A 603 -7.63 -42.47 -10.01
C GLU A 603 -9.03 -42.39 -9.38
N ASN A 604 -9.18 -41.75 -8.22
CA ASN A 604 -10.45 -41.65 -7.50
C ASN A 604 -11.11 -40.28 -7.76
N ALA A 605 -12.42 -40.29 -7.99
CA ALA A 605 -13.24 -39.10 -8.16
C ALA A 605 -14.39 -39.10 -7.15
N LEU A 606 -14.67 -37.93 -6.60
CA LEU A 606 -15.87 -37.65 -5.80
C LEU A 606 -16.73 -36.67 -6.59
N THR A 607 -17.95 -37.06 -6.91
CA THR A 607 -18.89 -36.21 -7.66
C THR A 607 -19.95 -35.64 -6.71
N ILE A 608 -20.09 -34.34 -6.69
CA ILE A 608 -21.08 -33.61 -5.91
C ILE A 608 -22.14 -33.08 -6.88
N LYS A 609 -23.40 -33.36 -6.57
CA LYS A 609 -24.56 -32.72 -7.19
C LYS A 609 -25.34 -31.93 -6.15
N ILE A 610 -25.71 -30.72 -6.54
CA ILE A 610 -26.65 -29.89 -5.79
C ILE A 610 -28.06 -30.39 -6.12
N LEU A 611 -28.83 -30.77 -5.12
CA LEU A 611 -30.23 -31.18 -5.29
C LEU A 611 -31.13 -29.97 -5.03
N ASP A 612 -32.36 -29.97 -5.56
CA ASP A 612 -33.28 -28.84 -5.41
C ASP A 612 -33.52 -28.47 -3.94
N THR A 613 -33.61 -27.17 -3.66
CA THR A 613 -33.93 -26.62 -2.35
C THR A 613 -35.34 -27.04 -1.93
N ASP A 614 -35.47 -27.62 -0.75
CA ASP A 614 -36.77 -27.97 -0.19
C ASP A 614 -37.60 -26.71 0.15
N GLY A 615 -38.89 -26.90 0.40
CA GLY A 615 -39.81 -25.80 0.72
C GLY A 615 -39.49 -25.06 2.03
N ASP A 616 -38.53 -25.55 2.82
CA ASP A 616 -38.05 -24.94 4.07
C ASP A 616 -36.72 -24.18 3.88
N GLY A 617 -36.23 -24.07 2.64
CA GLY A 617 -35.02 -23.32 2.29
C GLY A 617 -33.71 -24.09 2.52
N LYS A 618 -33.76 -25.42 2.66
CA LYS A 618 -32.58 -26.28 2.77
C LYS A 618 -32.29 -26.98 1.46
N THR A 619 -31.04 -26.94 1.04
CA THR A 619 -30.56 -27.64 -0.15
C THR A 619 -29.82 -28.89 0.27
N ASP A 620 -30.16 -30.01 -0.37
CA ASP A 620 -29.46 -31.27 -0.21
C ASP A 620 -28.30 -31.36 -1.21
N MET A 621 -27.19 -31.96 -0.79
CA MET A 621 -26.06 -32.27 -1.67
C MET A 621 -25.90 -33.78 -1.75
N GLN A 622 -25.84 -34.32 -2.97
CA GLN A 622 -25.52 -35.72 -3.19
C GLN A 622 -24.04 -35.86 -3.54
N VAL A 623 -23.29 -36.58 -2.73
CA VAL A 623 -21.90 -36.95 -3.00
C VAL A 623 -21.84 -38.41 -3.42
N THR A 624 -21.25 -38.65 -4.58
CA THR A 624 -21.02 -39.99 -5.15
C THR A 624 -19.53 -40.31 -5.12
N ASP A 625 -19.16 -41.41 -4.48
CA ASP A 625 -17.77 -41.86 -4.41
C ASP A 625 -17.29 -42.56 -5.68
N ALA A 626 -16.00 -42.92 -5.71
CA ALA A 626 -15.36 -43.58 -6.83
C ALA A 626 -15.94 -44.99 -7.11
N GLN A 627 -16.65 -45.58 -6.14
CA GLN A 627 -17.33 -46.86 -6.26
C GLN A 627 -18.79 -46.70 -6.74
N GLY A 628 -19.25 -45.46 -6.94
CA GLY A 628 -20.61 -45.12 -7.38
C GLY A 628 -21.64 -45.11 -6.26
N ILE A 629 -21.22 -45.11 -4.99
CA ILE A 629 -22.12 -45.03 -3.84
C ILE A 629 -22.49 -43.55 -3.62
N ALA A 630 -23.77 -43.25 -3.80
CA ALA A 630 -24.33 -41.92 -3.57
C ALA A 630 -24.82 -41.76 -2.12
N THR A 631 -24.38 -40.70 -1.45
CA THR A 631 -24.81 -40.30 -0.11
C THR A 631 -25.36 -38.89 -0.15
N THR A 632 -26.55 -38.67 0.41
CA THR A 632 -27.18 -37.34 0.48
C THR A 632 -26.93 -36.69 1.83
N TYR A 633 -26.50 -35.42 1.79
CA TYR A 633 -26.23 -34.58 2.94
C TYR A 633 -27.17 -33.38 2.90
N GLN A 634 -27.79 -33.04 4.04
CA GLN A 634 -28.58 -31.82 4.16
C GLN A 634 -27.67 -30.68 4.64
N SER A 635 -27.82 -29.49 4.07
CA SER A 635 -27.13 -28.28 4.57
C SER A 635 -27.46 -28.01 6.04
N SER A 636 -26.42 -27.86 6.88
CA SER A 636 -26.57 -27.59 8.31
C SER A 636 -26.65 -26.08 8.57
N GLY A 637 -27.63 -25.37 8.00
CA GLY A 637 -27.97 -23.98 8.37
C GLY A 637 -26.90 -22.88 8.23
N GLU A 638 -25.65 -23.22 7.87
CA GLU A 638 -24.52 -22.30 7.65
C GLU A 638 -24.18 -22.15 6.15
N THR A 639 -24.95 -22.79 5.27
CA THR A 639 -24.94 -22.51 3.83
C THR A 639 -25.88 -21.33 3.60
N GLU A 640 -25.34 -20.14 3.33
CA GLU A 640 -26.17 -18.99 2.98
C GLU A 640 -26.64 -19.11 1.52
N PHE A 641 -27.87 -18.68 1.25
CA PHE A 641 -28.49 -18.75 -0.07
C PHE A 641 -28.71 -17.35 -0.63
N SER A 642 -28.55 -17.19 -1.95
CA SER A 642 -29.14 -16.04 -2.65
C SER A 642 -30.63 -16.32 -2.95
N GLN A 643 -31.42 -15.29 -3.24
CA GLN A 643 -32.86 -15.43 -3.51
C GLN A 643 -33.21 -16.27 -4.76
N ASP A 644 -32.21 -16.64 -5.58
CA ASP A 644 -32.42 -17.25 -6.90
C ASP A 644 -32.00 -18.73 -7.00
N GLY A 645 -31.83 -19.44 -5.87
CA GLY A 645 -31.54 -20.88 -5.87
C GLY A 645 -30.08 -21.25 -6.14
N VAL A 646 -29.17 -20.28 -6.03
CA VAL A 646 -27.73 -20.47 -6.15
C VAL A 646 -27.13 -20.81 -4.78
N VAL A 647 -26.38 -21.91 -4.70
CA VAL A 647 -25.71 -22.35 -3.46
C VAL A 647 -24.40 -21.58 -3.30
N LEU A 648 -24.22 -20.90 -2.16
CA LEU A 648 -22.95 -20.26 -1.81
C LEU A 648 -22.04 -21.27 -1.11
N ILE A 649 -20.97 -21.68 -1.77
CA ILE A 649 -19.89 -22.43 -1.13
C ILE A 649 -18.82 -21.41 -0.68
N SER A 650 -18.83 -21.06 0.60
CA SER A 650 -17.76 -20.25 1.21
C SER A 650 -16.47 -21.08 1.36
N ALA A 651 -15.31 -20.44 1.29
CA ALA A 651 -14.02 -21.05 1.65
C ALA A 651 -14.00 -21.58 3.12
N SER A 652 -14.90 -21.07 3.97
CA SER A 652 -15.15 -21.58 5.32
C SER A 652 -15.98 -22.87 5.39
N SER A 653 -16.55 -23.34 4.27
CA SER A 653 -17.68 -24.28 4.30
C SER A 653 -17.60 -25.46 3.32
N LEU A 654 -16.44 -25.76 2.71
CA LEU A 654 -16.31 -26.96 1.86
C LEU A 654 -15.50 -28.07 2.55
N ILE A 655 -16.24 -29.10 3.00
CA ILE A 655 -15.72 -30.31 3.64
C ILE A 655 -15.76 -31.49 2.67
N ILE A 656 -14.62 -32.00 2.17
CA ILE A 656 -14.51 -33.37 1.61
C ILE A 656 -13.06 -33.92 1.74
N PRO A 657 -12.86 -35.17 2.23
CA PRO A 657 -11.77 -35.98 1.69
C PRO A 657 -12.14 -37.44 1.36
N ALA A 658 -11.18 -38.07 0.69
CA ALA A 658 -11.25 -39.32 -0.05
C ALA A 658 -10.94 -40.60 0.76
N ASP A 659 -11.52 -41.69 0.22
CA ASP A 659 -11.24 -43.13 0.35
C ASP A 659 -12.02 -43.95 1.40
N VAL A 660 -12.62 -45.03 0.88
CA VAL A 660 -13.60 -45.92 1.51
C VAL A 660 -12.95 -47.28 1.72
N ASN A 661 -12.68 -47.63 2.98
CA ASN A 661 -12.17 -48.97 3.33
C ASN A 661 -13.27 -49.83 3.96
N ALA A 662 -13.14 -51.16 3.79
CA ALA A 662 -14.15 -52.22 3.87
C ALA A 662 -14.94 -52.42 5.19
N ASP A 663 -14.85 -51.52 6.17
CA ASP A 663 -15.40 -51.70 7.52
C ASP A 663 -16.48 -50.66 7.94
N ASN A 664 -17.01 -49.82 7.03
CA ASN A 664 -18.23 -49.01 7.24
C ASN A 664 -18.27 -48.12 8.52
N ILE A 665 -17.16 -47.47 8.90
CA ILE A 665 -17.13 -46.47 9.98
C ILE A 665 -16.80 -45.10 9.38
N VAL A 666 -17.67 -44.10 9.62
CA VAL A 666 -17.62 -42.75 9.05
C VAL A 666 -17.36 -41.72 10.16
N ASP A 667 -16.34 -40.88 10.00
CA ASP A 667 -16.08 -39.67 10.82
C ASP A 667 -15.35 -38.62 9.94
N PHE A 668 -15.91 -37.42 9.67
CA PHE A 668 -15.26 -36.36 8.84
C PHE A 668 -15.60 -34.89 9.22
N ILE A 669 -14.63 -33.97 9.02
CA ILE A 669 -14.72 -32.48 8.88
C ILE A 669 -13.55 -31.99 7.99
N ALA A 670 -13.69 -30.89 7.21
CA ALA A 670 -12.59 -30.16 6.55
C ALA A 670 -12.68 -28.62 6.72
N TYR A 671 -11.53 -27.96 6.78
CA TYR A 671 -11.34 -26.51 7.00
C TYR A 671 -9.99 -26.08 6.39
N LEU A 672 -9.82 -24.77 6.12
CA LEU A 672 -8.53 -24.13 5.79
C LEU A 672 -8.32 -22.88 6.67
N ASP A 673 -7.19 -22.82 7.41
CA ASP A 673 -6.63 -21.60 8.05
C ASP A 673 -5.20 -21.36 7.59
N ASN A 674 -4.75 -20.11 7.71
CA ASN A 674 -3.57 -19.51 7.13
C ASN A 674 -2.21 -19.84 7.78
N GLU A 675 -2.09 -20.70 8.79
CA GLU A 675 -0.81 -20.77 9.55
C GLU A 675 -0.01 -22.08 9.56
N THR A 676 -0.51 -23.25 9.11
CA THR A 676 0.31 -24.48 9.22
C THR A 676 0.10 -25.52 8.10
N GLN A 677 1.22 -26.01 7.57
CA GLN A 677 1.29 -27.01 6.51
C GLN A 677 0.72 -28.40 6.91
N MET A 678 -0.29 -28.90 6.18
CA MET A 678 -0.85 -30.27 5.98
C MET A 678 -1.07 -31.31 7.11
N MET A 679 -2.33 -31.80 7.17
CA MET A 679 -2.94 -33.11 7.51
C MET A 679 -2.33 -34.14 8.52
N ALA A 680 -3.08 -34.46 9.60
CA ALA A 680 -3.75 -35.77 9.89
C ALA A 680 -4.19 -35.93 11.39
N LEU A 681 -5.25 -36.73 11.70
CA LEU A 681 -5.32 -37.89 12.65
C LEU A 681 -6.56 -38.10 13.60
N LEU A 682 -7.05 -39.37 13.61
CA LEU A 682 -7.69 -40.27 14.63
C LEU A 682 -8.99 -39.93 15.43
N THR A 683 -9.97 -40.86 15.40
CA THR A 683 -11.17 -40.90 16.27
C THR A 683 -11.19 -42.08 17.26
N THR A 684 -12.00 -41.96 18.31
CA THR A 684 -12.58 -43.10 19.07
C THR A 684 -14.04 -42.83 19.47
N HIS A 685 -14.94 -43.76 19.15
CA HIS A 685 -16.37 -43.79 19.54
C HIS A 685 -16.63 -44.61 20.82
N THR A 686 -17.76 -44.38 21.51
CA THR A 686 -18.71 -45.45 21.97
C THR A 686 -20.07 -44.88 22.43
N ALA A 687 -21.12 -45.69 22.29
CA ALA A 687 -22.56 -45.38 22.28
C ALA A 687 -23.32 -45.40 23.65
N SER A 688 -24.57 -44.92 23.65
CA SER A 688 -25.56 -44.70 24.77
C SER A 688 -26.29 -45.98 25.27
N PRO A 689 -26.90 -46.05 26.50
CA PRO A 689 -28.32 -45.65 26.75
C PRO A 689 -28.67 -45.10 28.19
N GLY A 690 -29.80 -44.39 28.38
CA GLY A 690 -30.33 -43.83 29.67
C GLY A 690 -31.03 -44.85 30.62
N PRO A 691 -31.71 -44.48 31.76
CA PRO A 691 -32.18 -43.17 32.27
C PRO A 691 -31.79 -42.78 33.74
N THR A 692 -32.07 -41.49 34.09
CA THR A 692 -32.10 -40.66 35.36
C THR A 692 -31.93 -41.27 36.78
N PRO A 693 -31.69 -40.52 37.92
CA PRO A 693 -31.55 -39.06 38.16
C PRO A 693 -30.45 -38.57 39.19
N VAL A 694 -30.16 -37.24 39.16
CA VAL A 694 -29.88 -36.30 40.30
C VAL A 694 -28.45 -36.26 40.95
N PRO A 695 -27.98 -35.07 41.43
CA PRO A 695 -26.59 -34.62 41.41
C PRO A 695 -25.81 -34.79 42.73
N VAL A 696 -24.48 -34.55 42.73
CA VAL A 696 -23.65 -33.89 43.80
C VAL A 696 -22.13 -33.86 43.45
N ILE A 697 -21.60 -32.63 43.39
CA ILE A 697 -20.32 -31.98 43.81
C ILE A 697 -19.14 -32.85 44.39
N PRO A 698 -17.92 -32.25 44.58
CA PRO A 698 -16.69 -32.21 43.75
C PRO A 698 -15.54 -33.09 44.34
N VAL A 699 -14.29 -33.01 43.83
CA VAL A 699 -13.04 -32.94 44.63
C VAL A 699 -11.79 -32.76 43.73
N LYS A 700 -10.96 -31.77 44.12
CA LYS A 700 -9.58 -31.51 43.70
C LYS A 700 -8.65 -32.72 43.85
N LYS A 701 -7.59 -32.79 43.03
CA LYS A 701 -6.21 -32.80 43.55
C LYS A 701 -5.15 -32.48 42.49
N ASN A 702 -4.45 -31.38 42.76
CA ASN A 702 -3.05 -31.12 42.43
C ASN A 702 -2.16 -32.33 42.77
N ALA A 703 -1.02 -32.49 42.09
CA ALA A 703 0.27 -32.03 42.65
C ALA A 703 1.52 -32.42 41.85
N SER A 704 2.46 -31.47 41.89
CA SER A 704 3.93 -31.58 42.03
C SER A 704 4.76 -31.79 40.77
N GLY A 705 5.87 -31.05 40.55
CA GLY A 705 6.61 -30.05 41.34
C GLY A 705 7.79 -29.54 40.48
N SER A 706 8.55 -28.49 40.79
CA SER A 706 8.76 -27.73 42.02
C SER A 706 9.43 -26.38 41.74
N LEU A 707 8.90 -25.33 42.38
CA LEU A 707 9.46 -24.00 42.65
C LEU A 707 10.59 -24.04 43.70
N ASN A 708 11.27 -22.90 43.90
CA ASN A 708 11.46 -22.26 45.23
C ASN A 708 12.19 -20.89 45.12
N ILE A 709 11.99 -19.78 45.87
CA ILE A 709 10.95 -19.08 46.73
C ILE A 709 11.56 -17.66 47.00
N PHE A 710 10.84 -16.51 47.07
CA PHE A 710 10.42 -15.73 48.29
C PHE A 710 10.21 -14.22 47.90
N TRP A 711 9.27 -13.37 48.39
CA TRP A 711 8.39 -13.25 49.60
C TRP A 711 7.11 -12.35 49.35
N LEU A 712 6.09 -12.46 50.24
CA LEU A 712 4.70 -11.85 50.33
C LEU A 712 4.61 -10.48 51.08
N ILE A 713 3.69 -9.52 50.77
CA ILE A 713 2.27 -9.19 51.21
C ILE A 713 1.98 -8.68 52.67
N GLY A 714 1.16 -7.61 52.79
CA GLY A 714 0.09 -7.36 53.82
C GLY A 714 -0.18 -5.85 54.10
N LEU A 715 -1.39 -5.30 54.42
CA LEU A 715 -2.78 -5.77 54.67
C LEU A 715 -3.70 -4.56 55.09
N LEU A 716 -5.05 -4.72 55.04
CA LEU A 716 -6.20 -4.07 55.82
C LEU A 716 -7.01 -2.89 55.18
N PHE A 717 -8.36 -2.72 55.26
CA PHE A 717 -9.58 -3.49 55.67
C PHE A 717 -10.90 -2.66 55.45
N ILE A 718 -12.00 -3.26 54.92
CA ILE A 718 -13.48 -3.25 55.27
C ILE A 718 -14.25 -1.88 55.46
N ALA A 719 -15.45 -1.56 54.88
CA ALA A 719 -16.81 -2.14 55.10
C ALA A 719 -17.98 -1.59 54.21
N ARG A 720 -18.95 -2.47 53.83
CA ARG A 720 -20.46 -2.41 53.83
C ARG A 720 -21.21 -1.11 53.37
N THR A 721 -22.35 -1.08 52.63
CA THR A 721 -23.55 -1.96 52.51
C THR A 721 -24.55 -1.50 51.39
N ARG A 722 -25.23 -2.46 50.72
CA ARG A 722 -26.62 -2.56 50.13
C ARG A 722 -27.43 -1.28 49.73
N ARG A 723 -27.96 -1.12 48.50
CA ARG A 723 -29.13 -1.74 47.76
C ARG A 723 -30.55 -1.22 48.15
N LEU A 724 -31.27 -0.60 47.18
CA LEU A 724 -32.76 -0.51 46.91
C LEU A 724 -33.05 0.79 46.10
N ILE A 725 -33.38 0.81 44.80
CA ILE A 725 -34.65 0.51 44.09
C ILE A 725 -35.91 0.96 44.86
N LYS A 726 -36.59 2.04 44.43
CA LYS A 726 -37.81 2.05 43.58
C LYS A 726 -38.49 3.45 43.53
N SER A 727 -38.53 4.06 42.34
CA SER A 727 -39.74 4.60 41.69
C SER A 727 -39.41 4.91 40.24
#